data_AF-A0A0W8DKS4-F1
#
_entry.id   AF-A0A0W8DKS4-F1
#
_cell.length_a   1.000
_cell.length_b   1.000
_cell.length_c   1.000
_cell.angle_alpha   90.00
_cell.angle_beta   90.00
_cell.angle_gamma   90.00
#
_symmetry.space_group_name_H-M   'P 1'
#
loop_
_entity.id
_entity.type
_entity.pdbx_description
1 polymer ?
#
loop_
_entity_poly.entity_id
_entity_poly.type
_entity_poly.pdbx_seq_one_letter_code
_entity_poly.pdbx_strand_id
1 'polypeptide(L)'
;MTLMKALGGCSVRRWLAALLALGLLSVGLLSYRMASLSSLSLPRFREFRRNPRPRMSPPTYMLVRAIGNALPPRHDPARALENLRFTLEHEQLEDTELATHWVLNRLADEKVARQFRDLLTEFGAEFTELPLDLEEYAHASFHAVIEDRGVDQVHIENTGEDLWTKNQNINAVYGSKNRYALGINTARNFMLDIARNSGARWLLPWDQACFLTREAWEQIKRDLDNASPDQKYFLSFMDRLQDKNDVIFTPGFKANPWEEPQIIFRNDSIERFDEQLRYGQRDKAALLVRLQVSGVWDGWGWSSWEQRRTYANVSKDVTGPEAVPSTGYVLRLYSGLTSSAEANRPSAGYWREIRRAKGVIALLNTLEERVMREVYDYHSNKFLIYNETLLQKFKEKTGIDEDNELISSLINDADHARLVSKPWTITSNEALDPKRDPRVFSNFFDHKSEVLGDGEIIREMAYNTTALALAWRLTDNNQYAEQAAAFLDVWCADTTIAMRTTLEYADMSYQKLLTSKGNSTRGSLMGIRHTAVIPMLLDAVRLLNSTNSNSTSEGVLPHELGDKIIIWAQELYDSLPSSYARDTFRLSPGLFALLYDVQVAALAAFLDNPNALRFTLGTMQGRLITMISPEEKLLVPTGVATKPYTLLMLATWGFAVDLAEHFGLASHLFHFDLMPTRREERVNKEGGLLCRFIGHTVPCCQAKVTNANVGHQCMTALQHADEAQLLVYSRIVRRAVEHCPILLKRPSCASLARVQPNLAALSAHEMSRYLLPSYYFLSSAV
;
A
#
# COMPACT_ATOMS: atom_id res chain seq x y z
N MET A 1 35.45 -39.87 40.37
CA MET A 1 36.61 -40.54 39.74
C MET A 1 37.59 -39.47 39.33
N THR A 2 38.42 -38.97 40.26
CA THR A 2 39.88 -39.28 40.33
C THR A 2 40.57 -39.17 38.96
N LEU A 3 41.58 -38.32 38.70
CA LEU A 3 42.38 -37.46 39.56
C LEU A 3 43.06 -36.39 38.66
N MET A 4 42.78 -35.14 38.99
CA MET A 4 43.53 -33.88 38.83
C MET A 4 45.08 -33.97 38.77
N LYS A 5 45.67 -32.98 38.06
CA LYS A 5 46.98 -32.28 38.26
C LYS A 5 48.18 -32.66 37.37
N ALA A 6 48.48 -31.77 36.42
CA ALA A 6 49.80 -31.14 36.32
C ALA A 6 49.65 -29.67 35.88
N LEU A 7 50.10 -28.77 36.76
CA LEU A 7 50.29 -27.32 36.60
C LEU A 7 51.36 -27.05 35.51
N GLY A 8 51.50 -25.90 34.87
CA GLY A 8 50.97 -24.54 35.00
C GLY A 8 51.51 -23.75 33.79
N GLY A 9 50.79 -22.79 33.24
CA GLY A 9 50.84 -21.43 33.78
C GLY A 9 51.88 -20.58 33.04
N CYS A 10 51.62 -20.24 31.77
CA CYS A 10 52.04 -18.94 31.25
C CYS A 10 51.33 -18.61 29.92
N SER A 11 50.72 -17.42 29.90
CA SER A 11 50.56 -16.57 28.71
C SER A 11 49.34 -16.72 27.80
N VAL A 12 48.15 -16.42 28.33
CA VAL A 12 46.99 -15.97 27.52
C VAL A 12 47.27 -14.62 26.83
N ARG A 13 48.17 -13.79 27.39
CA ARG A 13 48.54 -12.47 26.82
C ARG A 13 49.38 -12.56 25.53
N ARG A 14 50.29 -13.55 25.37
CA ARG A 14 51.02 -13.74 24.10
C ARG A 14 50.16 -14.33 22.99
N TRP A 15 49.15 -15.13 23.32
CA TRP A 15 48.23 -15.68 22.30
C TRP A 15 47.30 -14.61 21.73
N LEU A 16 46.80 -13.67 22.56
CA LEU A 16 46.04 -12.52 22.04
C LEU A 16 46.92 -11.54 21.24
N ALA A 17 48.16 -11.30 21.65
CA ALA A 17 49.09 -10.46 20.89
C ALA A 17 49.50 -11.11 19.56
N ALA A 18 49.67 -12.44 19.52
CA ALA A 18 49.96 -13.18 18.29
C ALA A 18 48.76 -13.19 17.32
N LEU A 19 47.53 -13.30 17.82
CA LEU A 19 46.32 -13.25 17.00
C LEU A 19 46.06 -11.84 16.44
N LEU A 20 46.33 -10.78 17.21
CA LEU A 20 46.28 -9.39 16.72
C LEU A 20 47.40 -9.09 15.71
N ALA A 21 48.60 -9.62 15.92
CA ALA A 21 49.71 -9.48 14.95
C ALA A 21 49.44 -10.26 13.66
N LEU A 22 48.85 -11.45 13.73
CA LEU A 22 48.43 -12.24 12.56
C LEU A 22 47.24 -11.61 11.82
N GLY A 23 46.33 -10.94 12.54
CA GLY A 23 45.23 -10.16 11.97
C GLY A 23 45.69 -8.86 11.27
N LEU A 24 46.75 -8.22 11.76
CA LEU A 24 47.33 -7.03 11.12
C LEU A 24 48.28 -7.37 9.96
N LEU A 25 48.97 -8.51 10.03
CA LEU A 25 49.79 -9.03 8.91
C LEU A 25 48.93 -9.50 7.72
N SER A 26 47.73 -10.03 7.95
CA SER A 26 46.83 -10.44 6.85
C SER A 26 46.24 -9.23 6.11
N VAL A 27 45.95 -8.12 6.80
CA VAL A 27 45.48 -6.87 6.19
C VAL A 27 46.62 -6.14 5.44
N GLY A 28 47.86 -6.22 5.94
CA GLY A 28 49.05 -5.69 5.25
C GLY A 28 49.48 -6.49 4.00
N LEU A 29 49.31 -7.82 3.99
CA LEU A 29 49.63 -8.65 2.83
C LEU A 29 48.55 -8.63 1.73
N LEU A 30 47.28 -8.40 2.09
CA LEU A 30 46.19 -8.17 1.13
C LEU A 30 46.29 -6.81 0.43
N SER A 31 46.82 -5.78 1.11
CA SER A 31 47.05 -4.46 0.51
C SER A 31 48.31 -4.41 -0.36
N TYR A 32 49.35 -5.19 -0.07
CA TYR A 32 50.57 -5.24 -0.90
C TYR A 32 50.44 -6.13 -2.15
N ARG A 33 49.57 -7.16 -2.14
CA ARG A 33 49.25 -7.94 -3.35
C ARG A 33 48.25 -7.26 -4.29
N MET A 34 47.47 -6.28 -3.83
CA MET A 34 46.63 -5.46 -4.72
C MET A 34 47.40 -4.35 -5.44
N ALA A 35 48.61 -3.98 -4.98
CA ALA A 35 49.41 -2.92 -5.59
C ALA A 35 50.46 -3.41 -6.62
N SER A 36 50.70 -4.72 -6.77
CA SER A 36 51.73 -5.27 -7.70
C SER A 36 51.20 -6.17 -8.82
N LEU A 37 49.88 -6.26 -9.00
CA LEU A 37 49.26 -6.87 -10.18
C LEU A 37 48.75 -5.84 -11.20
N SER A 38 49.07 -4.56 -11.00
CA SER A 38 48.78 -3.44 -11.91
C SER A 38 49.77 -3.28 -13.08
N SER A 39 50.62 -4.29 -13.36
CA SER A 39 51.60 -4.22 -14.45
C SER A 39 51.60 -5.43 -15.40
N LEU A 40 50.47 -6.11 -15.57
CA LEU A 40 50.26 -6.96 -16.74
C LEU A 40 49.55 -6.13 -17.81
N SER A 41 50.28 -5.91 -18.90
CA SER A 41 49.83 -5.20 -20.09
C SER A 41 48.46 -5.67 -20.56
N LEU A 42 47.44 -4.84 -20.32
CA LEU A 42 46.15 -4.92 -20.99
C LEU A 42 46.38 -4.85 -22.51
N PRO A 43 45.74 -5.71 -23.34
CA PRO A 43 45.74 -5.49 -24.77
C PRO A 43 45.17 -4.09 -25.02
N ARG A 44 45.88 -3.29 -25.84
CA ARG A 44 45.51 -1.93 -26.23
C ARG A 44 44.00 -1.78 -26.39
N PHE A 45 43.39 -0.98 -25.53
CA PHE A 45 42.08 -0.39 -25.75
C PHE A 45 42.06 0.26 -27.13
N ARG A 46 41.14 -0.19 -28.00
CA ARG A 46 40.74 0.62 -29.15
C ARG A 46 40.05 1.86 -28.59
N GLU A 47 40.55 3.03 -28.95
CA GLU A 47 39.86 4.30 -28.69
C GLU A 47 38.45 4.25 -29.31
N PHE A 48 37.44 3.94 -28.50
CA PHE A 48 36.05 4.19 -28.84
C PHE A 48 35.75 5.66 -28.53
N ARG A 49 36.21 6.56 -29.42
CA ARG A 49 35.68 7.92 -29.51
C ARG A 49 34.82 8.01 -30.76
N ARG A 50 33.54 7.66 -30.65
CA ARG A 50 32.53 8.20 -31.57
C ARG A 50 32.03 9.51 -30.96
N ASN A 51 32.66 10.62 -31.34
CA ASN A 51 31.95 11.90 -31.25
C ASN A 51 30.77 11.81 -32.23
N PRO A 52 29.51 11.94 -31.80
CA PRO A 52 28.39 11.95 -32.72
C PRO A 52 28.54 13.17 -33.62
N ARG A 53 28.78 12.95 -34.91
CA ARG A 53 28.65 14.02 -35.91
C ARG A 53 27.16 14.40 -35.93
N PRO A 54 26.79 15.69 -35.87
CA PRO A 54 25.40 16.11 -36.03
C PRO A 54 24.88 15.58 -37.37
N ARG A 55 23.77 14.84 -37.34
CA ARG A 55 23.17 14.25 -38.56
C ARG A 55 22.61 15.37 -39.42
N MET A 56 22.98 15.39 -40.70
CA MET A 56 22.52 16.37 -41.68
C MET A 56 21.11 16.08 -42.20
N SER A 57 20.60 14.86 -42.01
CA SER A 57 19.26 14.41 -42.41
C SER A 57 18.63 13.56 -41.30
N PRO A 58 17.28 13.51 -41.20
CA PRO A 58 16.60 12.60 -40.29
C PRO A 58 17.04 11.14 -40.50
N PRO A 59 17.14 10.32 -39.44
CA PRO A 59 17.37 8.88 -39.59
C PRO A 59 16.21 8.23 -40.36
N THR A 60 16.45 7.17 -41.11
CA THR A 60 15.36 6.38 -41.72
C THR A 60 14.70 5.48 -40.68
N TYR A 61 15.48 4.94 -39.74
CA TYR A 61 15.02 4.05 -38.68
C TYR A 61 15.45 4.59 -37.32
N MET A 62 14.56 4.50 -36.33
CA MET A 62 14.86 4.88 -34.95
C MET A 62 14.54 3.72 -34.01
N LEU A 63 15.59 3.15 -33.43
CA LEU A 63 15.51 2.11 -32.41
C LEU A 63 15.57 2.75 -31.02
N VAL A 64 14.43 2.73 -30.34
CA VAL A 64 14.33 3.26 -28.99
C VAL A 64 14.18 2.08 -28.02
N ARG A 65 14.89 2.09 -26.90
CA ARG A 65 14.81 1.05 -25.87
C ARG A 65 14.48 1.59 -24.50
N ALA A 66 13.50 1.00 -23.82
CA ALA A 66 13.20 1.36 -22.44
C ALA A 66 13.89 0.44 -21.43
N ILE A 67 14.61 1.03 -20.48
CA ILE A 67 15.16 0.40 -19.28
C ILE A 67 14.19 0.63 -18.12
N GLY A 68 13.67 -0.44 -17.53
CA GLY A 68 12.77 -0.39 -16.38
C GLY A 68 13.36 -1.01 -15.13
N ASN A 69 12.58 -0.95 -14.03
CA ASN A 69 12.94 -1.55 -12.76
C ASN A 69 13.19 -3.07 -12.89
N ALA A 70 14.28 -3.54 -12.29
CA ALA A 70 14.48 -4.97 -12.05
C ALA A 70 13.46 -5.46 -11.01
N LEU A 71 12.99 -6.70 -11.14
CA LEU A 71 11.92 -7.27 -10.32
C LEU A 71 12.35 -8.63 -9.74
N PRO A 72 13.25 -8.69 -8.74
CA PRO A 72 13.63 -9.95 -8.11
C PRO A 72 12.38 -10.69 -7.56
N PRO A 73 12.32 -12.04 -7.63
CA PRO A 73 13.33 -12.96 -8.13
C PRO A 73 13.28 -13.18 -9.65
N ARG A 74 12.50 -12.38 -10.40
CA ARG A 74 12.36 -12.51 -11.86
C ARG A 74 13.55 -11.92 -12.60
N HIS A 75 13.97 -10.70 -12.24
CA HIS A 75 15.10 -10.01 -12.86
C HIS A 75 16.06 -9.51 -11.79
N ASP A 76 17.35 -9.77 -11.98
CA ASP A 76 18.43 -9.27 -11.13
C ASP A 76 18.95 -7.93 -11.69
N PRO A 77 19.03 -6.85 -10.88
CA PRO A 77 19.58 -5.57 -11.32
C PRO A 77 21.03 -5.68 -11.84
N ALA A 78 21.87 -6.52 -11.24
CA ALA A 78 23.24 -6.71 -11.72
C ALA A 78 23.27 -7.31 -13.13
N ARG A 79 22.43 -8.32 -13.37
CA ARG A 79 22.24 -8.91 -14.70
C ARG A 79 21.70 -7.91 -15.72
N ALA A 80 20.80 -7.02 -15.32
CA ALA A 80 20.28 -5.99 -16.21
C ALA A 80 21.39 -5.02 -16.67
N LEU A 81 22.29 -4.64 -15.76
CA LEU A 81 23.45 -3.80 -16.09
C LEU A 81 24.47 -4.55 -16.98
N GLU A 82 24.75 -5.82 -16.70
CA GLU A 82 25.59 -6.68 -17.55
C GLU A 82 25.04 -6.80 -18.97
N ASN A 83 23.72 -6.98 -19.11
CA ASN A 83 23.08 -7.07 -20.41
C ASN A 83 23.11 -5.74 -21.17
N LEU A 84 22.95 -4.59 -20.47
CA LEU A 84 23.12 -3.29 -21.12
C LEU A 84 24.55 -3.11 -21.65
N ARG A 85 25.56 -3.40 -20.81
CA ARG A 85 26.98 -3.32 -21.21
C ARG A 85 27.24 -4.20 -22.43
N PHE A 86 26.76 -5.45 -22.41
CA PHE A 86 26.90 -6.37 -23.54
C PHE A 86 26.29 -5.79 -24.83
N THR A 87 25.09 -5.22 -24.77
CA THR A 87 24.46 -4.57 -25.94
C THR A 87 25.31 -3.39 -26.42
N LEU A 88 25.78 -2.52 -25.53
CA LEU A 88 26.59 -1.35 -25.89
C LEU A 88 27.95 -1.74 -26.50
N GLU A 89 28.54 -2.84 -26.06
CA GLU A 89 29.84 -3.33 -26.55
C GLU A 89 29.72 -4.08 -27.88
N HIS A 90 28.65 -4.87 -28.06
CA HIS A 90 28.60 -5.88 -29.13
C HIS A 90 27.54 -5.65 -30.19
N GLU A 91 26.54 -4.80 -29.97
CA GLU A 91 25.50 -4.51 -30.97
C GLU A 91 25.96 -3.48 -32.00
N GLN A 92 27.01 -3.84 -32.75
CA GLN A 92 27.64 -2.94 -33.73
C GLN A 92 27.04 -3.16 -35.13
N LEU A 93 25.87 -2.55 -35.36
CA LEU A 93 25.13 -2.70 -36.63
C LEU A 93 25.75 -1.93 -37.81
N GLU A 94 26.59 -0.93 -37.53
CA GLU A 94 27.31 -0.13 -38.55
C GLU A 94 26.43 0.52 -39.64
N ASP A 95 25.22 0.94 -39.28
CA ASP A 95 24.27 1.58 -40.20
C ASP A 95 24.12 3.09 -39.91
N THR A 96 24.36 3.93 -40.92
CA THR A 96 24.25 5.40 -40.80
C THR A 96 22.81 5.91 -40.86
N GLU A 97 21.87 5.12 -41.39
CA GLU A 97 20.45 5.46 -41.46
C GLU A 97 19.71 5.11 -40.16
N LEU A 98 20.26 4.21 -39.35
CA LEU A 98 19.73 3.82 -38.04
C LEU A 98 20.22 4.78 -36.94
N ALA A 99 19.30 5.34 -36.16
CA ALA A 99 19.60 6.01 -34.89
C ALA A 99 19.11 5.16 -33.72
N THR A 100 19.74 5.32 -32.55
CA THR A 100 19.39 4.62 -31.32
C THR A 100 19.18 5.61 -30.17
N HIS A 101 18.23 5.31 -29.29
CA HIS A 101 17.96 6.12 -28.10
C HIS A 101 17.49 5.25 -26.93
N TRP A 102 17.84 5.62 -25.71
CA TRP A 102 17.42 4.92 -24.51
C TRP A 102 16.43 5.73 -23.68
N VAL A 103 15.48 5.06 -23.04
CA VAL A 103 14.53 5.66 -22.10
C VAL A 103 14.73 5.00 -20.75
N LEU A 104 15.17 5.75 -19.74
CA LEU A 104 15.19 5.29 -18.36
C LEU A 104 13.80 5.50 -17.76
N ASN A 105 13.06 4.44 -17.53
CA ASN A 105 11.66 4.49 -17.14
C ASN A 105 11.48 4.28 -15.64
N ARG A 106 11.26 5.38 -14.91
CA ARG A 106 10.79 5.44 -13.52
C ARG A 106 11.59 4.52 -12.59
N LEU A 107 12.92 4.58 -12.69
CA LEU A 107 13.81 3.74 -11.88
C LEU A 107 13.69 4.12 -10.40
N ALA A 108 13.24 3.17 -9.58
CA ALA A 108 12.92 3.39 -8.18
C ALA A 108 14.16 3.45 -7.27
N ASP A 109 15.18 2.66 -7.59
CA ASP A 109 16.45 2.65 -6.87
C ASP A 109 17.43 3.63 -7.54
N GLU A 110 17.69 4.73 -6.85
CA GLU A 110 18.56 5.81 -7.34
C GLU A 110 20.02 5.36 -7.50
N LYS A 111 20.49 4.38 -6.73
CA LYS A 111 21.84 3.82 -6.93
C LYS A 111 21.90 3.07 -8.26
N VAL A 112 20.88 2.25 -8.56
CA VAL A 112 20.78 1.51 -9.82
C VAL A 112 20.57 2.47 -10.99
N ALA A 113 19.73 3.50 -10.83
CA ALA A 113 19.51 4.54 -11.83
C ALA A 113 20.82 5.25 -12.23
N ARG A 114 21.65 5.61 -11.24
CA ARG A 114 22.99 6.17 -11.49
C ARG A 114 23.88 5.24 -12.28
N GLN A 115 23.91 3.95 -11.95
CA GLN A 115 24.72 2.97 -12.68
C GLN A 115 24.32 2.87 -14.17
N PHE A 116 23.03 2.94 -14.48
CA PHE A 116 22.57 3.00 -15.86
C PHE A 116 22.97 4.30 -16.56
N ARG A 117 22.80 5.46 -15.90
CA ARG A 117 23.23 6.76 -16.44
C ARG A 117 24.73 6.79 -16.74
N ASP A 118 25.55 6.33 -15.80
CA ASP A 118 27.01 6.32 -15.92
C ASP A 118 27.43 5.43 -17.09
N LEU A 119 26.84 4.24 -17.23
CA LEU A 119 27.15 3.32 -18.32
C LEU A 119 26.71 3.84 -19.69
N LEU A 120 25.52 4.44 -19.80
CA LEU A 120 25.08 5.06 -21.05
C LEU A 120 25.99 6.23 -21.44
N THR A 121 26.40 7.05 -20.46
CA THR A 121 27.32 8.18 -20.66
C THR A 121 28.73 7.73 -21.06
N GLU A 122 29.25 6.66 -20.42
CA GLU A 122 30.55 6.04 -20.75
C GLU A 122 30.64 5.68 -22.24
N PHE A 123 29.56 5.13 -22.80
CA PHE A 123 29.48 4.72 -24.20
C PHE A 123 28.97 5.82 -25.15
N GLY A 124 28.66 7.02 -24.63
CA GLY A 124 28.09 8.12 -25.43
C GLY A 124 26.72 7.80 -26.02
N ALA A 125 25.93 6.94 -25.38
CA ALA A 125 24.59 6.58 -25.80
C ALA A 125 23.59 7.67 -25.41
N GLU A 126 22.74 8.09 -26.36
CA GLU A 126 21.69 9.08 -26.11
C GLU A 126 20.57 8.48 -25.25
N PHE A 127 20.12 9.21 -24.24
CA PHE A 127 19.02 8.77 -23.38
C PHE A 127 18.16 9.91 -22.84
N THR A 128 16.92 9.57 -22.51
CA THR A 128 15.97 10.43 -21.80
C THR A 128 15.47 9.71 -20.56
N GLU A 129 15.31 10.43 -19.46
CA GLU A 129 14.80 9.88 -18.20
C GLU A 129 13.34 10.29 -17.99
N LEU A 130 12.49 9.30 -17.69
CA LEU A 130 11.16 9.49 -17.12
C LEU A 130 11.29 9.31 -15.61
N PRO A 131 11.31 10.40 -14.81
CA PRO A 131 11.55 10.29 -13.38
C PRO A 131 10.37 9.59 -12.67
N LEU A 132 10.68 8.90 -11.57
CA LEU A 132 9.67 8.44 -10.63
C LEU A 132 9.44 9.55 -9.59
N ASP A 133 8.34 10.29 -9.74
CA ASP A 133 7.89 11.21 -8.69
C ASP A 133 7.10 10.43 -7.62
N LEU A 134 7.61 10.43 -6.39
CA LEU A 134 7.04 9.68 -5.28
C LEU A 134 5.75 10.33 -4.73
N GLU A 135 5.60 11.65 -4.82
CA GLU A 135 4.38 12.36 -4.43
C GLU A 135 3.25 12.03 -5.41
N GLU A 136 3.54 12.08 -6.72
CA GLU A 136 2.54 11.68 -7.73
C GLU A 136 2.17 10.19 -7.59
N TYR A 137 3.14 9.30 -7.30
CA TYR A 137 2.88 7.91 -6.98
C TYR A 137 1.96 7.74 -5.76
N ALA A 138 2.16 8.54 -4.71
CA ALA A 138 1.41 8.44 -3.48
C ALA A 138 -0.10 8.65 -3.70
N HIS A 139 -0.47 9.46 -4.70
CA HIS A 139 -1.84 9.75 -5.13
C HIS A 139 -2.46 8.67 -6.05
N ALA A 140 -1.69 7.67 -6.48
CA ALA A 140 -2.25 6.54 -7.23
C ALA A 140 -3.09 5.66 -6.29
N SER A 141 -4.38 5.50 -6.60
CA SER A 141 -5.34 4.77 -5.77
C SER A 141 -5.14 3.26 -5.79
N PHE A 142 -5.52 2.60 -4.69
CA PHE A 142 -5.78 1.16 -4.69
C PHE A 142 -7.17 0.89 -5.28
N HIS A 143 -7.34 -0.26 -5.92
CA HIS A 143 -8.62 -0.70 -6.48
C HIS A 143 -9.29 -1.71 -5.56
N ALA A 144 -10.57 -1.49 -5.25
CA ALA A 144 -11.38 -2.46 -4.53
C ALA A 144 -12.14 -3.37 -5.51
N VAL A 145 -12.50 -2.86 -6.69
CA VAL A 145 -13.16 -3.64 -7.74
C VAL A 145 -12.18 -3.95 -8.86
N ILE A 146 -12.00 -5.24 -9.12
CA ILE A 146 -11.09 -5.72 -10.16
C ILE A 146 -11.88 -6.01 -11.44
N GLU A 147 -11.48 -5.35 -12.53
CA GLU A 147 -12.07 -5.52 -13.86
C GLU A 147 -13.60 -5.39 -13.81
N ASP A 148 -14.35 -6.38 -14.30
CA ASP A 148 -15.82 -6.36 -14.40
C ASP A 148 -16.54 -7.09 -13.25
N ARG A 149 -15.82 -7.44 -12.17
CA ARG A 149 -16.39 -8.30 -11.11
C ARG A 149 -17.49 -7.61 -10.30
N GLY A 150 -17.48 -6.28 -10.19
CA GLY A 150 -18.51 -5.51 -9.48
C GLY A 150 -18.66 -5.79 -7.99
N VAL A 151 -17.66 -6.43 -7.38
CA VAL A 151 -17.63 -6.76 -5.95
C VAL A 151 -16.31 -6.31 -5.35
N ASP A 152 -16.33 -6.06 -4.04
CA ASP A 152 -15.14 -5.79 -3.24
C ASP A 152 -14.23 -7.01 -3.21
N GLN A 153 -13.12 -6.98 -3.95
CA GLN A 153 -12.16 -8.09 -4.03
C GLN A 153 -11.12 -8.07 -2.91
N VAL A 154 -11.05 -7.00 -2.12
CA VAL A 154 -10.07 -6.87 -1.04
C VAL A 154 -10.58 -7.54 0.25
N HIS A 155 -11.88 -7.43 0.48
CA HIS A 155 -12.48 -7.87 1.75
C HIS A 155 -13.38 -9.10 1.66
N ILE A 156 -13.55 -9.71 0.49
CA ILE A 156 -14.18 -11.03 0.37
C ILE A 156 -13.18 -12.16 0.63
N GLU A 157 -13.68 -13.32 1.02
CA GLU A 157 -12.88 -14.54 1.06
C GLU A 157 -12.94 -15.25 -0.29
N ASN A 158 -11.78 -15.46 -0.90
CA ASN A 158 -11.66 -16.31 -2.07
C ASN A 158 -11.14 -17.70 -1.64
N THR A 159 -12.05 -18.57 -1.23
CA THR A 159 -11.71 -19.97 -0.93
C THR A 159 -11.41 -20.72 -2.23
N GLY A 160 -10.29 -21.46 -2.25
CA GLY A 160 -9.91 -22.30 -3.39
C GLY A 160 -9.16 -21.61 -4.52
N GLU A 161 -8.77 -20.33 -4.37
CA GLU A 161 -7.89 -19.69 -5.35
C GLU A 161 -6.48 -20.30 -5.32
N ASP A 162 -6.00 -20.66 -6.51
CA ASP A 162 -4.61 -21.06 -6.69
C ASP A 162 -3.66 -19.85 -6.52
N LEU A 163 -2.37 -20.13 -6.31
CA LEU A 163 -1.36 -19.10 -6.06
C LEU A 163 -1.24 -18.06 -7.18
N TRP A 164 -1.47 -18.45 -8.44
CA TRP A 164 -1.44 -17.52 -9.56
C TRP A 164 -2.60 -16.54 -9.47
N THR A 165 -3.83 -17.04 -9.28
CA THR A 165 -5.02 -16.19 -9.15
C THR A 165 -4.88 -15.20 -7.99
N LYS A 166 -4.41 -15.67 -6.83
CA LYS A 166 -4.15 -14.82 -5.67
C LYS A 166 -3.18 -13.68 -5.97
N ASN A 167 -2.05 -13.98 -6.62
CA ASN A 167 -1.06 -12.95 -6.96
C ASN A 167 -1.58 -11.96 -8.00
N GLN A 168 -2.39 -12.42 -8.96
CA GLN A 168 -2.99 -11.53 -9.96
C GLN A 168 -4.02 -10.59 -9.35
N ASN A 169 -4.86 -11.09 -8.43
CA ASN A 169 -5.81 -10.26 -7.72
C ASN A 169 -5.09 -9.17 -6.91
N ILE A 170 -4.04 -9.52 -6.14
CA ILE A 170 -3.25 -8.52 -5.41
C ILE A 170 -2.65 -7.49 -6.37
N ASN A 171 -2.04 -7.91 -7.48
CA ASN A 171 -1.50 -6.96 -8.45
C ASN A 171 -2.58 -6.06 -9.07
N ALA A 172 -3.81 -6.54 -9.22
CA ALA A 172 -4.93 -5.75 -9.73
C ALA A 172 -5.42 -4.72 -8.71
N VAL A 173 -5.42 -5.04 -7.41
CA VAL A 173 -5.65 -4.06 -6.33
C VAL A 173 -4.62 -2.93 -6.42
N TYR A 174 -3.37 -3.27 -6.70
CA TYR A 174 -2.29 -2.32 -6.98
C TYR A 174 -2.31 -1.71 -8.41
N GLY A 175 -3.41 -1.86 -9.17
CA GLY A 175 -3.44 -1.60 -10.61
C GLY A 175 -2.96 -0.20 -11.03
N SER A 176 -3.49 0.87 -10.40
CA SER A 176 -3.03 2.24 -10.70
C SER A 176 -1.59 2.48 -10.25
N LYS A 177 -1.19 1.91 -9.10
CA LYS A 177 0.17 2.01 -8.57
C LYS A 177 1.19 1.33 -9.49
N ASN A 178 0.85 0.16 -10.04
CA ASN A 178 1.65 -0.53 -11.07
C ASN A 178 1.75 0.32 -12.34
N ARG A 179 0.61 0.82 -12.87
CA ARG A 179 0.61 1.69 -14.05
C ARG A 179 1.48 2.93 -13.88
N TYR A 180 1.52 3.50 -12.68
CA TYR A 180 2.45 4.59 -12.40
C TYR A 180 3.89 4.08 -12.27
N ALA A 181 4.23 3.25 -11.28
CA ALA A 181 5.62 2.92 -10.97
C ALA A 181 6.35 2.16 -12.09
N LEU A 182 5.65 1.29 -12.81
CA LEU A 182 6.24 0.51 -13.91
C LEU A 182 5.94 1.10 -15.28
N GLY A 183 4.75 1.67 -15.49
CA GLY A 183 4.44 2.52 -16.65
C GLY A 183 4.87 2.00 -18.02
N ILE A 184 4.89 0.68 -18.25
CA ILE A 184 5.56 0.12 -19.43
C ILE A 184 4.95 0.61 -20.76
N ASN A 185 3.62 0.73 -20.81
CA ASN A 185 2.93 1.18 -22.02
C ASN A 185 3.05 2.70 -22.20
N THR A 186 3.09 3.47 -21.10
CA THR A 186 3.45 4.89 -21.14
C THR A 186 4.88 5.08 -21.67
N ALA A 187 5.84 4.28 -21.22
CA ALA A 187 7.20 4.32 -21.73
C ALA A 187 7.27 3.95 -23.21
N ARG A 188 6.59 2.88 -23.65
CA ARG A 188 6.52 2.48 -25.07
C ARG A 188 5.90 3.57 -25.95
N ASN A 189 4.84 4.21 -25.48
CA ASN A 189 4.22 5.33 -26.20
C ASN A 189 5.16 6.55 -26.25
N PHE A 190 5.88 6.84 -25.18
CA PHE A 190 6.91 7.87 -25.17
C PHE A 190 8.07 7.56 -26.13
N MET A 191 8.46 6.30 -26.25
CA MET A 191 9.46 5.84 -27.22
C MET A 191 8.98 6.04 -28.66
N LEU A 192 7.70 5.77 -28.96
CA LEU A 192 7.10 6.09 -30.25
C LEU A 192 7.15 7.59 -30.54
N ASP A 193 6.94 8.43 -29.53
CA ASP A 193 7.01 9.89 -29.67
C ASP A 193 8.42 10.39 -29.94
N ILE A 194 9.44 9.87 -29.23
CA ILE A 194 10.85 10.16 -29.53
C ILE A 194 11.16 9.81 -30.98
N ALA A 195 10.78 8.61 -31.42
CA ALA A 195 11.07 8.14 -32.76
C ALA A 195 10.35 8.93 -33.86
N ARG A 196 9.10 9.31 -33.62
CA ARG A 196 8.32 10.14 -34.54
C ARG A 196 8.91 11.55 -34.65
N ASN A 197 9.29 12.13 -33.52
CA ASN A 197 9.85 13.49 -33.45
C ASN A 197 11.26 13.58 -34.04
N SER A 198 12.01 12.47 -34.12
CA SER A 198 13.30 12.44 -34.83
C SER A 198 13.14 12.52 -36.35
N GLY A 199 11.91 12.44 -36.87
CA GLY A 199 11.61 12.39 -38.31
C GLY A 199 11.87 11.03 -38.95
N ALA A 200 12.00 9.96 -38.15
CA ALA A 200 12.22 8.63 -38.67
C ALA A 200 11.02 8.10 -39.45
N ARG A 201 11.28 7.34 -40.53
CA ARG A 201 10.22 6.64 -41.28
C ARG A 201 9.71 5.44 -40.50
N TRP A 202 10.61 4.70 -39.85
CA TRP A 202 10.33 3.49 -39.09
C TRP A 202 10.73 3.65 -37.62
N LEU A 203 9.81 3.29 -36.73
CA LEU A 203 9.89 3.42 -35.28
C LEU A 203 9.98 2.03 -34.66
N LEU A 204 11.02 1.77 -33.88
CA LEU A 204 11.31 0.44 -33.31
C LEU A 204 11.36 0.55 -31.78
N PRO A 205 10.20 0.55 -31.06
CA PRO A 205 10.16 0.71 -29.61
C PRO A 205 10.36 -0.64 -28.89
N TRP A 206 11.60 -1.04 -28.63
CA TRP A 206 11.94 -2.39 -28.18
C TRP A 206 12.26 -2.50 -26.68
N ASP A 207 12.10 -3.70 -26.13
CA ASP A 207 12.43 -3.98 -24.72
C ASP A 207 13.95 -3.92 -24.46
N GLN A 208 14.39 -3.54 -23.25
CA GLN A 208 15.83 -3.41 -22.90
C GLN A 208 16.71 -4.64 -23.21
N ALA A 209 16.16 -5.84 -23.09
CA ALA A 209 16.92 -7.09 -23.21
C ALA A 209 17.02 -7.59 -24.66
N CYS A 210 16.45 -6.85 -25.61
CA CYS A 210 16.48 -7.16 -27.03
C CYS A 210 17.83 -6.77 -27.64
N PHE A 211 18.50 -7.76 -28.21
CA PHE A 211 19.78 -7.67 -28.91
C PHE A 211 19.63 -8.04 -30.38
N LEU A 212 20.23 -7.24 -31.26
CA LEU A 212 20.29 -7.45 -32.70
C LEU A 212 21.64 -7.96 -33.15
N THR A 213 21.61 -9.06 -33.90
CA THR A 213 22.74 -9.43 -34.74
C THR A 213 22.71 -8.58 -36.02
N ARG A 214 23.87 -8.44 -36.66
CA ARG A 214 23.97 -7.76 -37.97
C ARG A 214 23.09 -8.42 -39.02
N GLU A 215 23.09 -9.76 -39.07
CA GLU A 215 22.24 -10.55 -39.96
C GLU A 215 20.75 -10.22 -39.78
N ALA A 216 20.28 -10.20 -38.53
CA ALA A 216 18.89 -9.87 -38.22
C ALA A 216 18.54 -8.45 -38.67
N TRP A 217 19.41 -7.48 -38.37
CA TRP A 217 19.22 -6.09 -38.77
C TRP A 217 19.19 -5.92 -40.29
N GLU A 218 20.10 -6.55 -41.03
CA GLU A 218 20.14 -6.46 -42.48
C GLU A 218 18.85 -7.02 -43.12
N GLN A 219 18.29 -8.10 -42.57
CA GLN A 219 16.98 -8.60 -43.01
C GLN A 219 15.85 -7.61 -42.73
N ILE A 220 15.81 -7.06 -41.52
CA ILE A 220 14.83 -6.02 -41.13
C ILE A 220 14.91 -4.84 -42.09
N LYS A 221 16.12 -4.29 -42.27
CA LYS A 221 16.36 -3.15 -43.15
C LYS A 221 15.85 -3.41 -44.58
N ARG A 222 16.21 -4.56 -45.16
CA ARG A 222 15.76 -4.95 -46.51
C ARG A 222 14.24 -4.98 -46.63
N ASP A 223 13.55 -5.56 -45.66
CA ASP A 223 12.09 -5.69 -45.72
C ASP A 223 11.38 -4.34 -45.52
N LEU A 224 11.91 -3.50 -44.62
CA LEU A 224 11.40 -2.15 -44.37
C LEU A 224 11.61 -1.19 -45.55
N ASP A 225 12.74 -1.34 -46.27
CA ASP A 225 13.02 -0.54 -47.48
C ASP A 225 12.11 -0.91 -48.64
N ASN A 226 11.76 -2.20 -48.75
CA ASN A 226 10.88 -2.74 -49.79
C ASN A 226 9.41 -2.77 -49.39
N ALA A 227 9.05 -2.22 -48.22
CA ALA A 227 7.69 -2.21 -47.72
C ALA A 227 6.74 -1.44 -48.66
N SER A 228 5.54 -2.00 -48.87
CA SER A 228 4.52 -1.35 -49.69
C SER A 228 4.04 -0.02 -49.06
N PRO A 229 3.48 0.92 -49.85
CA PRO A 229 2.97 2.20 -49.34
C PRO A 229 1.86 2.08 -48.30
N ASP A 230 1.18 0.94 -48.21
CA ASP A 230 0.13 0.68 -47.21
C ASP A 230 0.65 -0.10 -46.00
N GLN A 231 1.86 -0.66 -46.06
CA GLN A 231 2.43 -1.41 -44.94
C GLN A 231 2.88 -0.47 -43.83
N LYS A 232 2.23 -0.58 -42.67
CA LYS A 232 2.50 0.28 -41.50
C LYS A 232 3.15 -0.44 -40.33
N TYR A 233 3.11 -1.77 -40.30
CA TYR A 233 3.65 -2.55 -39.18
C TYR A 233 4.46 -3.74 -39.66
N PHE A 234 5.45 -4.13 -38.86
CA PHE A 234 6.18 -5.39 -39.00
C PHE A 234 6.40 -6.03 -37.64
N LEU A 235 6.60 -7.35 -37.61
CA LEU A 235 6.94 -8.10 -36.40
C LEU A 235 8.33 -8.69 -36.48
N SER A 236 9.11 -8.58 -35.41
CA SER A 236 10.36 -9.30 -35.25
C SER A 236 10.24 -10.27 -34.08
N PHE A 237 10.13 -11.56 -34.39
CA PHE A 237 9.98 -12.61 -33.39
C PHE A 237 11.25 -12.77 -32.54
N MET A 238 11.02 -13.14 -31.29
CA MET A 238 12.07 -13.20 -30.28
C MET A 238 12.56 -14.63 -30.08
N ASP A 239 13.88 -14.79 -30.02
CA ASP A 239 14.54 -16.01 -29.52
C ASP A 239 15.18 -15.73 -28.16
N ARG A 240 14.92 -16.60 -27.18
CA ARG A 240 15.38 -16.41 -25.79
C ARG A 240 16.63 -17.24 -25.54
N LEU A 241 17.73 -16.57 -25.21
CA LEU A 241 18.97 -17.26 -24.84
C LEU A 241 18.80 -17.99 -23.50
N GLN A 242 19.15 -19.28 -23.50
CA GLN A 242 19.15 -20.14 -22.32
C GLN A 242 20.53 -20.21 -21.64
N ASP A 243 21.57 -19.83 -22.37
CA ASP A 243 22.96 -19.78 -21.94
C ASP A 243 23.47 -18.33 -21.91
N LYS A 244 24.68 -18.13 -21.39
CA LYS A 244 25.34 -16.82 -21.35
C LYS A 244 25.42 -16.20 -22.75
N ASN A 245 25.35 -14.87 -22.79
CA ASN A 245 25.25 -14.08 -24.03
C ASN A 245 26.33 -14.42 -25.07
N ASP A 246 27.54 -14.81 -24.66
CA ASP A 246 28.65 -15.18 -25.55
C ASP A 246 28.33 -16.36 -26.49
N VAL A 247 27.27 -17.13 -26.21
CA VAL A 247 26.80 -18.22 -27.10
C VAL A 247 26.53 -17.72 -28.53
N ILE A 248 26.17 -16.45 -28.70
CA ILE A 248 25.91 -15.85 -30.02
C ILE A 248 27.17 -15.77 -30.90
N PHE A 249 28.36 -15.80 -30.29
CA PHE A 249 29.64 -15.78 -31.00
C PHE A 249 30.14 -17.17 -31.35
N THR A 250 29.44 -18.22 -30.92
CA THR A 250 29.86 -19.60 -31.22
C THR A 250 29.64 -19.91 -32.71
N PRO A 251 30.62 -20.54 -33.38
CA PRO A 251 30.44 -20.97 -34.76
C PRO A 251 29.23 -21.90 -34.88
N GLY A 252 28.29 -21.55 -35.75
CA GLY A 252 27.07 -22.34 -35.99
C GLY A 252 25.89 -22.01 -35.07
N PHE A 253 25.97 -20.95 -34.25
CA PHE A 253 24.79 -20.41 -33.59
C PHE A 253 23.68 -20.11 -34.61
N LYS A 254 22.47 -20.61 -34.35
CA LYS A 254 21.29 -20.37 -35.17
C LYS A 254 20.11 -20.02 -34.29
N ALA A 255 19.55 -18.84 -34.50
CA ALA A 255 18.37 -18.39 -33.78
C ALA A 255 17.14 -19.24 -34.14
N ASN A 256 16.26 -19.47 -33.16
CA ASN A 256 14.96 -20.10 -33.33
C ASN A 256 13.84 -19.19 -32.78
N PRO A 257 13.60 -18.04 -33.43
CA PRO A 257 12.69 -17.02 -32.94
C PRO A 257 11.24 -17.47 -33.05
N TRP A 258 10.52 -17.45 -31.93
CA TRP A 258 9.10 -17.80 -31.91
C TRP A 258 8.32 -17.18 -30.74
N GLU A 259 9.00 -16.65 -29.71
CA GLU A 259 8.35 -16.00 -28.57
C GLU A 259 7.71 -14.65 -28.96
N GLU A 260 7.00 -14.03 -28.01
CA GLU A 260 6.33 -12.73 -28.17
C GLU A 260 7.19 -11.71 -28.95
N PRO A 261 6.73 -11.26 -30.13
CA PRO A 261 7.53 -10.42 -31.02
C PRO A 261 7.69 -8.99 -30.51
N GLN A 262 8.68 -8.29 -31.06
CA GLN A 262 8.74 -6.82 -31.04
C GLN A 262 7.98 -6.27 -32.25
N ILE A 263 7.40 -5.09 -32.09
CA ILE A 263 6.57 -4.44 -33.12
C ILE A 263 7.36 -3.27 -33.70
N ILE A 264 7.38 -3.15 -35.02
CA ILE A 264 7.93 -2.02 -35.77
C ILE A 264 6.77 -1.25 -36.36
N PHE A 265 6.83 0.08 -36.26
CA PHE A 265 5.78 1.00 -36.68
C PHE A 265 6.30 1.90 -37.80
N ARG A 266 5.47 2.23 -38.77
CA ARG A 266 5.72 3.36 -39.66
C ARG A 266 5.30 4.65 -38.98
N ASN A 267 5.94 5.76 -39.33
CA ASN A 267 5.72 7.04 -38.64
C ASN A 267 4.25 7.52 -38.59
N ASP A 268 3.47 7.20 -39.62
CA ASP A 268 2.06 7.53 -39.81
C ASP A 268 1.08 6.42 -39.32
N SER A 269 1.57 5.46 -38.53
CA SER A 269 0.74 4.48 -37.83
C SER A 269 -0.08 5.15 -36.73
N ILE A 270 -1.35 4.79 -36.59
CA ILE A 270 -2.26 5.38 -35.58
C ILE A 270 -2.20 4.65 -34.24
N GLU A 271 -1.72 3.41 -34.22
CA GLU A 271 -1.78 2.58 -33.02
C GLU A 271 -0.78 2.98 -31.95
N ARG A 272 -1.22 2.76 -30.71
CA ARG A 272 -0.47 2.94 -29.48
C ARG A 272 -0.74 1.79 -28.54
N PHE A 273 0.16 1.62 -27.57
CA PHE A 273 -0.05 0.69 -26.47
C PHE A 273 -1.10 1.25 -25.52
N ASP A 274 -2.00 0.40 -25.01
CA ASP A 274 -3.06 0.83 -24.08
C ASP A 274 -2.48 1.04 -22.68
N GLU A 275 -2.39 2.31 -22.25
CA GLU A 275 -1.85 2.69 -20.94
C GLU A 275 -2.76 2.30 -19.77
N GLN A 276 -4.00 1.86 -20.02
CA GLN A 276 -4.85 1.32 -18.96
C GLN A 276 -4.44 -0.09 -18.52
N LEU A 277 -3.66 -0.82 -19.35
CA LEU A 277 -3.12 -2.13 -19.01
C LEU A 277 -1.85 -1.97 -18.18
N ARG A 278 -1.85 -2.59 -17.00
CA ARG A 278 -0.68 -2.60 -16.10
C ARG A 278 0.38 -3.58 -16.57
N TYR A 279 1.62 -3.39 -16.14
CA TYR A 279 2.69 -4.36 -16.45
C TYR A 279 2.34 -5.74 -15.88
N GLY A 280 2.42 -6.75 -16.75
CA GLY A 280 2.05 -8.13 -16.42
C GLY A 280 0.56 -8.45 -16.62
N GLN A 281 -0.22 -7.54 -17.22
CA GLN A 281 -1.61 -7.78 -17.66
C GLN A 281 -1.67 -7.83 -19.19
N ARG A 282 -0.85 -8.70 -19.80
CA ARG A 282 -0.83 -8.93 -21.26
C ARG A 282 -0.69 -7.63 -22.06
N ASP A 283 0.07 -6.69 -21.51
CA ASP A 283 0.12 -5.28 -21.91
C ASP A 283 0.63 -5.05 -23.35
N LYS A 284 1.45 -5.96 -23.88
CA LYS A 284 1.90 -5.97 -25.28
C LYS A 284 0.98 -6.82 -26.17
N ALA A 285 0.64 -8.03 -25.72
CA ALA A 285 -0.24 -8.94 -26.44
C ALA A 285 -1.60 -8.32 -26.79
N ALA A 286 -2.12 -7.41 -25.95
CA ALA A 286 -3.32 -6.66 -26.25
C ALA A 286 -3.22 -5.88 -27.57
N LEU A 287 -2.07 -5.24 -27.87
CA LEU A 287 -1.87 -4.55 -29.14
C LEU A 287 -1.71 -5.54 -30.31
N LEU A 288 -1.05 -6.68 -30.10
CA LEU A 288 -0.94 -7.73 -31.12
C LEU A 288 -2.33 -8.24 -31.56
N VAL A 289 -3.24 -8.45 -30.61
CA VAL A 289 -4.63 -8.83 -30.91
C VAL A 289 -5.37 -7.73 -31.69
N ARG A 290 -5.19 -6.45 -31.32
CA ARG A 290 -5.82 -5.33 -32.05
C ARG A 290 -5.28 -5.20 -33.47
N LEU A 291 -4.01 -5.52 -33.69
CA LEU A 291 -3.38 -5.61 -35.01
C LEU A 291 -3.73 -6.91 -35.75
N GLN A 292 -4.61 -7.75 -35.20
CA GLN A 292 -5.05 -9.04 -35.73
C GLN A 292 -3.92 -10.05 -35.94
N VAL A 293 -2.82 -9.91 -35.20
CA VAL A 293 -1.71 -10.85 -35.26
C VAL A 293 -2.09 -12.13 -34.53
N SER A 294 -2.10 -13.25 -35.25
CA SER A 294 -2.32 -14.57 -34.64
C SER A 294 -1.12 -15.02 -33.81
N GLY A 295 -1.38 -15.71 -32.71
CA GLY A 295 -0.32 -16.22 -31.85
C GLY A 295 -0.83 -17.04 -30.66
N VAL A 296 0.07 -17.38 -29.75
CA VAL A 296 -0.28 -18.16 -28.55
C VAL A 296 -1.35 -17.50 -27.68
N TRP A 297 -1.52 -16.18 -27.82
CA TRP A 297 -2.50 -15.39 -27.09
C TRP A 297 -3.94 -15.58 -27.55
N ASP A 298 -4.18 -16.17 -28.72
CA ASP A 298 -5.55 -16.48 -29.17
C ASP A 298 -6.21 -17.56 -28.32
N GLY A 299 -5.40 -18.43 -27.71
CA GLY A 299 -5.87 -19.46 -26.77
C GLY A 299 -5.94 -18.99 -25.31
N TRP A 300 -5.61 -17.73 -25.01
CA TRP A 300 -5.64 -17.23 -23.64
C TRP A 300 -7.08 -16.93 -23.21
N GLY A 301 -7.42 -17.24 -21.95
CA GLY A 301 -8.70 -16.82 -21.38
C GLY A 301 -8.69 -15.31 -21.14
N TRP A 302 -9.27 -14.54 -22.05
CA TRP A 302 -9.44 -13.08 -21.95
C TRP A 302 -10.73 -12.73 -21.21
N SER A 303 -10.63 -11.89 -20.19
CA SER A 303 -11.82 -11.42 -19.47
C SER A 303 -12.68 -10.50 -20.35
N SER A 304 -13.96 -10.32 -20.01
CA SER A 304 -14.84 -9.40 -20.74
C SER A 304 -14.29 -7.98 -20.81
N TRP A 305 -13.56 -7.56 -19.76
CA TRP A 305 -12.91 -6.26 -19.67
C TRP A 305 -11.76 -6.14 -20.65
N GLU A 306 -10.94 -7.19 -20.76
CA GLU A 306 -9.83 -7.23 -21.71
C GLU A 306 -10.33 -7.33 -23.16
N GLN A 307 -11.35 -8.15 -23.42
CA GLN A 307 -11.93 -8.32 -24.77
C GLN A 307 -12.43 -7.00 -25.38
N ARG A 308 -13.00 -6.10 -24.55
CA ARG A 308 -13.42 -4.76 -25.00
C ARG A 308 -12.26 -3.90 -25.48
N ARG A 309 -11.05 -4.14 -24.96
CA ARG A 309 -9.83 -3.42 -25.31
C ARG A 309 -9.02 -4.11 -26.40
N THR A 310 -9.32 -5.37 -26.70
CA THR A 310 -8.61 -6.16 -27.70
C THR A 310 -9.51 -6.49 -28.90
N TYR A 311 -10.18 -7.63 -28.89
CA TYR A 311 -10.97 -8.16 -30.01
C TYR A 311 -12.12 -7.24 -30.44
N ALA A 312 -12.72 -6.48 -29.52
CA ALA A 312 -13.77 -5.52 -29.85
C ALA A 312 -13.24 -4.15 -30.32
N ASN A 313 -11.93 -3.95 -30.29
CA ASN A 313 -11.27 -2.68 -30.61
C ASN A 313 -10.08 -2.88 -31.56
N VAL A 314 -10.34 -3.58 -32.66
CA VAL A 314 -9.38 -3.84 -33.74
C VAL A 314 -8.89 -2.53 -34.37
N SER A 315 -7.60 -2.52 -34.72
CA SER A 315 -6.95 -1.38 -35.37
C SER A 315 -7.55 -1.08 -36.75
N LYS A 316 -7.67 0.21 -37.07
CA LYS A 316 -8.12 0.66 -38.39
C LYS A 316 -7.02 0.66 -39.46
N ASP A 317 -5.76 0.47 -39.06
CA ASP A 317 -4.63 0.42 -39.99
C ASP A 317 -4.44 -0.98 -40.61
N VAL A 318 -5.15 -2.00 -40.13
CA VAL A 318 -5.04 -3.39 -40.61
C VAL A 318 -6.36 -3.85 -41.23
N THR A 319 -6.27 -4.65 -42.28
CA THR A 319 -7.42 -5.15 -43.06
C THR A 319 -7.61 -6.66 -42.96
N GLY A 320 -6.85 -7.34 -42.10
CA GLY A 320 -6.95 -8.78 -41.90
C GLY A 320 -5.76 -9.37 -41.12
N PRO A 321 -5.79 -10.68 -40.81
CA PRO A 321 -4.75 -11.36 -40.04
C PRO A 321 -3.36 -11.38 -40.70
N GLU A 322 -3.29 -11.23 -42.02
CA GLU A 322 -2.04 -11.22 -42.79
C GLU A 322 -1.48 -9.81 -43.01
N ALA A 323 -2.12 -8.77 -42.45
CA ALA A 323 -1.75 -7.37 -42.67
C ALA A 323 -0.42 -6.96 -42.00
N VAL A 324 0.12 -7.79 -41.10
CA VAL A 324 1.36 -7.51 -40.37
C VAL A 324 2.39 -8.62 -40.65
N PRO A 325 3.28 -8.45 -41.65
CA PRO A 325 4.30 -9.42 -41.98
C PRO A 325 5.39 -9.49 -40.90
N SER A 326 6.05 -10.64 -40.84
CA SER A 326 7.22 -10.86 -39.99
C SER A 326 8.50 -10.50 -40.74
N THR A 327 9.52 -10.01 -40.03
CA THR A 327 10.84 -9.69 -40.56
C THR A 327 11.93 -9.90 -39.52
N GLY A 328 13.08 -10.39 -39.99
CA GLY A 328 14.26 -10.68 -39.17
C GLY A 328 13.94 -11.43 -37.88
N TYR A 329 14.71 -11.14 -36.83
CA TYR A 329 14.50 -11.67 -35.49
C TYR A 329 15.16 -10.77 -34.44
N VAL A 330 14.88 -11.03 -33.17
CA VAL A 330 15.57 -10.39 -32.05
C VAL A 330 15.97 -11.43 -31.01
N LEU A 331 17.15 -11.28 -30.43
CA LEU A 331 17.58 -12.14 -29.34
C LEU A 331 17.20 -11.48 -28.01
N ARG A 332 16.67 -12.25 -27.08
CA ARG A 332 16.55 -11.85 -25.68
C ARG A 332 17.73 -12.38 -24.91
N LEU A 333 18.54 -11.45 -24.40
CA LEU A 333 19.74 -11.77 -23.63
C LEU A 333 19.42 -12.59 -22.37
N TYR A 334 20.43 -13.33 -21.92
CA TYR A 334 20.34 -14.26 -20.81
C TYR A 334 19.84 -13.57 -19.54
N SER A 335 18.87 -14.20 -18.87
CA SER A 335 18.23 -13.62 -17.68
C SER A 335 18.99 -13.87 -16.38
N GLY A 336 20.04 -14.70 -16.39
CA GLY A 336 20.76 -15.13 -15.18
C GLY A 336 20.10 -16.30 -14.42
N LEU A 337 18.90 -16.72 -14.81
CA LEU A 337 18.21 -17.87 -14.20
C LEU A 337 18.59 -19.19 -14.88
N THR A 338 18.45 -20.31 -14.17
CA THR A 338 18.77 -21.65 -14.70
C THR A 338 17.97 -21.93 -15.98
N SER A 339 18.57 -22.70 -16.90
CA SER A 339 17.93 -23.09 -18.16
C SER A 339 16.56 -23.75 -17.96
N SER A 340 16.33 -24.45 -16.84
CA SER A 340 15.03 -25.02 -16.47
C SER A 340 13.95 -23.99 -16.11
N ALA A 341 14.31 -22.83 -15.57
CA ALA A 341 13.40 -21.75 -15.19
C ALA A 341 13.07 -20.80 -16.36
N GLU A 342 13.97 -20.70 -17.34
CA GLU A 342 13.76 -20.02 -18.63
C GLU A 342 13.38 -20.97 -19.76
N ALA A 343 13.24 -22.27 -19.47
CA ALA A 343 12.95 -23.28 -20.47
C ALA A 343 11.67 -22.94 -21.21
N ASN A 344 11.65 -23.37 -22.46
CA ASN A 344 10.57 -23.08 -23.36
C ASN A 344 9.41 -24.08 -23.21
N ARG A 345 8.83 -24.15 -22.00
CA ARG A 345 7.79 -25.12 -21.60
C ARG A 345 6.65 -24.43 -20.85
N PRO A 346 5.40 -24.94 -20.91
CA PRO A 346 4.26 -24.34 -20.22
C PRO A 346 4.48 -24.12 -18.71
N SER A 347 5.11 -25.08 -18.03
CA SER A 347 5.42 -24.98 -16.60
C SER A 347 6.39 -23.84 -16.27
N ALA A 348 7.41 -23.63 -17.09
CA ALA A 348 8.32 -22.51 -16.94
C ALA A 348 7.60 -21.18 -17.22
N GLY A 349 6.71 -21.12 -18.23
CA GLY A 349 5.79 -20.00 -18.45
C GLY A 349 5.01 -19.60 -17.19
N TYR A 350 4.32 -20.56 -16.58
CA TYR A 350 3.57 -20.36 -15.34
C TYR A 350 4.43 -19.78 -14.20
N TRP A 351 5.61 -20.34 -13.95
CA TRP A 351 6.50 -19.85 -12.90
C TRP A 351 7.10 -18.48 -13.22
N ARG A 352 7.31 -18.13 -14.49
CA ARG A 352 7.73 -16.78 -14.90
C ARG A 352 6.67 -15.75 -14.54
N GLU A 353 5.40 -16.05 -14.80
CA GLU A 353 4.27 -15.19 -14.43
C GLU A 353 4.19 -15.00 -12.91
N ILE A 354 4.33 -16.07 -12.12
CA ILE A 354 4.33 -15.97 -10.66
C ILE A 354 5.49 -15.12 -10.14
N ARG A 355 6.71 -15.35 -10.64
CA ARG A 355 7.88 -14.57 -10.21
C ARG A 355 7.73 -13.08 -10.57
N ARG A 356 7.16 -12.78 -11.75
CA ARG A 356 6.84 -11.40 -12.13
C ARG A 356 5.84 -10.79 -11.16
N ALA A 357 4.71 -11.45 -10.93
CA ALA A 357 3.66 -10.94 -10.06
C ALA A 357 4.17 -10.69 -8.63
N LYS A 358 5.03 -11.57 -8.10
CA LYS A 358 5.70 -11.37 -6.80
C LYS A 358 6.68 -10.20 -6.81
N GLY A 359 7.51 -10.09 -7.84
CA GLY A 359 8.49 -9.00 -7.96
C GLY A 359 7.83 -7.63 -8.09
N VAL A 360 6.70 -7.54 -8.80
CA VAL A 360 5.89 -6.32 -8.85
C VAL A 360 5.35 -5.95 -7.47
N ILE A 361 4.73 -6.89 -6.75
CA ILE A 361 4.21 -6.64 -5.40
C ILE A 361 5.33 -6.18 -4.47
N ALA A 362 6.50 -6.82 -4.53
CA ALA A 362 7.65 -6.45 -3.70
C ALA A 362 8.12 -5.02 -3.98
N LEU A 363 8.28 -4.64 -5.26
CA LEU A 363 8.65 -3.27 -5.64
C LEU A 363 7.61 -2.26 -5.14
N LEU A 364 6.32 -2.54 -5.34
CA LEU A 364 5.26 -1.62 -4.93
C LEU A 364 5.18 -1.50 -3.40
N ASN A 365 5.37 -2.58 -2.64
CA ASN A 365 5.46 -2.49 -1.18
C ASN A 365 6.67 -1.66 -0.73
N THR A 366 7.83 -1.77 -1.39
CA THR A 366 8.97 -0.89 -1.10
C THR A 366 8.63 0.57 -1.39
N LEU A 367 7.91 0.85 -2.48
CA LEU A 367 7.47 2.21 -2.78
C LEU A 367 6.41 2.74 -1.80
N GLU A 368 5.45 1.92 -1.37
CA GLU A 368 4.46 2.33 -0.36
C GLU A 368 5.13 2.63 1.00
N GLU A 369 6.13 1.84 1.39
CA GLU A 369 6.95 2.12 2.58
C GLU A 369 7.70 3.45 2.41
N ARG A 370 8.36 3.67 1.28
CA ARG A 370 9.02 4.93 0.97
C ARG A 370 8.06 6.10 0.98
N VAL A 371 6.85 5.97 0.42
CA VAL A 371 5.81 7.00 0.49
C VAL A 371 5.50 7.35 1.95
N MET A 372 5.33 6.36 2.81
CA MET A 372 5.04 6.61 4.22
C MET A 372 6.19 7.35 4.90
N ARG A 373 7.45 6.96 4.66
CA ARG A 373 8.63 7.57 5.31
C ARG A 373 9.04 8.91 4.70
N GLU A 374 9.12 9.00 3.39
CA GLU A 374 9.70 10.13 2.65
C GLU A 374 8.66 11.22 2.34
N VAL A 375 7.39 10.87 2.09
CA VAL A 375 6.34 11.84 1.71
C VAL A 375 5.50 12.25 2.91
N TYR A 376 5.07 11.28 3.72
CA TYR A 376 4.16 11.55 4.86
C TYR A 376 4.88 11.62 6.21
N ASP A 377 6.21 11.53 6.22
CA ASP A 377 7.07 11.55 7.42
C ASP A 377 6.48 10.71 8.57
N TYR A 378 6.12 9.47 8.24
CA TYR A 378 5.51 8.55 9.18
C TYR A 378 6.57 7.76 9.95
N HIS A 379 6.42 7.78 11.27
CA HIS A 379 7.19 7.00 12.24
C HIS A 379 6.23 6.41 13.27
N SER A 380 6.60 5.31 13.93
CA SER A 380 5.73 4.62 14.89
C SER A 380 5.34 5.45 16.12
N ASN A 381 6.10 6.51 16.42
CA ASN A 381 5.79 7.49 17.48
C ASN A 381 4.80 8.59 17.03
N LYS A 382 4.43 8.67 15.75
CA LYS A 382 3.46 9.64 15.24
C LYS A 382 2.08 9.35 15.83
N PHE A 383 1.48 10.35 16.47
CA PHE A 383 0.11 10.27 16.99
C PHE A 383 -0.90 10.24 15.83
N LEU A 384 -1.91 9.38 15.95
CA LEU A 384 -2.97 9.24 14.94
C LEU A 384 -4.24 10.01 15.32
N ILE A 385 -4.48 10.17 16.62
CA ILE A 385 -5.68 10.75 17.21
C ILE A 385 -5.40 12.16 17.68
N TYR A 386 -4.36 12.30 18.50
CA TYR A 386 -4.01 13.55 19.16
C TYR A 386 -2.98 14.34 18.37
N ASN A 387 -2.93 15.66 18.59
CA ASN A 387 -2.05 16.56 17.87
C ASN A 387 -0.99 17.14 18.82
N GLU A 388 0.28 16.81 18.55
CA GLU A 388 1.42 17.28 19.35
C GLU A 388 1.48 18.81 19.46
N THR A 389 1.22 19.53 18.37
CA THR A 389 1.23 21.00 18.35
C THR A 389 0.13 21.59 19.23
N LEU A 390 -1.07 20.98 19.24
CA LEU A 390 -2.15 21.40 20.14
C LEU A 390 -1.78 21.11 21.59
N LEU A 391 -1.24 19.92 21.89
CA LEU A 391 -0.79 19.57 23.24
C LEU A 391 0.22 20.58 23.78
N GLN A 392 1.24 20.93 22.99
CA GLN A 392 2.25 21.93 23.36
C GLN A 392 1.61 23.31 23.60
N LYS A 393 0.69 23.73 22.73
CA LYS A 393 -0.04 25.01 22.89
C LYS A 393 -0.87 25.06 24.16
N PHE A 394 -1.55 23.97 24.53
CA PHE A 394 -2.33 23.92 25.77
C PHE A 394 -1.43 23.84 27.01
N LYS A 395 -0.27 23.17 26.92
CA LYS A 395 0.75 23.15 27.99
C LYS A 395 1.33 24.53 28.28
N GLU A 396 1.58 25.34 27.25
CA GLU A 396 2.06 26.72 27.47
C GLU A 396 1.02 27.59 28.17
N LYS A 397 -0.26 27.33 27.90
CA LYS A 397 -1.38 28.03 28.55
C LYS A 397 -1.58 27.62 30.00
N THR A 398 -1.37 26.36 30.38
CA THR A 398 -1.48 25.92 31.78
C THR A 398 -0.43 26.56 32.69
N GLY A 399 0.70 27.02 32.13
CA GLY A 399 1.74 27.75 32.86
C GLY A 399 1.44 29.25 33.09
N ILE A 400 0.36 29.76 32.50
CA ILE A 400 -0.15 31.13 32.67
C ILE A 400 -1.47 30.99 33.45
N ASP A 401 -1.77 31.82 34.44
CA ASP A 401 -2.99 31.78 35.29
C ASP A 401 -4.32 32.01 34.50
N GLU A 402 -4.55 31.28 33.41
CA GLU A 402 -5.82 31.21 32.69
C GLU A 402 -6.53 29.90 33.04
N ASP A 403 -7.63 29.99 33.80
CA ASP A 403 -8.56 28.89 34.03
C ASP A 403 -9.23 28.48 32.70
N ASN A 404 -8.66 27.48 32.03
CA ASN A 404 -9.26 26.89 30.84
C ASN A 404 -10.15 25.70 31.22
N GLU A 405 -11.46 25.92 31.19
CA GLU A 405 -12.49 24.93 31.56
C GLU A 405 -12.29 23.54 30.92
N LEU A 406 -11.81 23.48 29.67
CA LEU A 406 -11.51 22.22 28.97
C LEU A 406 -10.37 21.44 29.62
N ILE A 407 -9.30 22.15 30.02
CA ILE A 407 -8.15 21.54 30.69
C ILE A 407 -8.56 21.14 32.10
N SER A 408 -9.27 22.00 32.83
CA SER A 408 -9.75 21.70 34.18
C SER A 408 -10.61 20.42 34.20
N SER A 409 -11.48 20.21 33.21
CA SER A 409 -12.24 18.97 33.09
C SER A 409 -11.34 17.75 32.89
N LEU A 410 -10.35 17.83 32.01
CA LEU A 410 -9.38 16.74 31.79
C LEU A 410 -8.57 16.44 33.06
N ILE A 411 -8.10 17.46 33.77
CA ILE A 411 -7.35 17.28 35.02
C ILE A 411 -8.24 16.67 36.11
N ASN A 412 -9.49 17.09 36.23
CA ASN A 412 -10.44 16.47 37.17
C ASN A 412 -10.67 14.99 36.87
N ASP A 413 -10.84 14.62 35.59
CA ASP A 413 -10.96 13.22 35.19
C ASP A 413 -9.69 12.43 35.52
N ALA A 414 -8.51 13.00 35.27
CA ALA A 414 -7.23 12.39 35.59
C ALA A 414 -7.01 12.26 37.11
N ASP A 415 -7.44 13.24 37.91
CA ASP A 415 -7.39 13.18 39.37
C ASP A 415 -8.31 12.08 39.91
N HIS A 416 -9.51 11.92 39.35
CA HIS A 416 -10.39 10.79 39.69
C HIS A 416 -9.75 9.45 39.30
N ALA A 417 -9.19 9.35 38.08
CA ALA A 417 -8.49 8.15 37.62
C ALA A 417 -7.28 7.81 38.52
N ARG A 418 -6.56 8.82 39.01
CA ARG A 418 -5.42 8.67 39.92
C ARG A 418 -5.80 8.03 41.26
N LEU A 419 -7.05 8.21 41.71
CA LEU A 419 -7.54 7.65 42.97
C LEU A 419 -8.04 6.20 42.85
N VAL A 420 -8.07 5.62 41.64
CA VAL A 420 -8.50 4.24 41.43
C VAL A 420 -7.46 3.27 41.99
N SER A 421 -7.74 2.70 43.16
CA SER A 421 -6.81 1.80 43.86
C SER A 421 -6.76 0.38 43.29
N LYS A 422 -7.77 -0.02 42.51
CA LYS A 422 -7.85 -1.34 41.87
C LYS A 422 -7.94 -1.14 40.36
N PRO A 423 -6.83 -1.34 39.62
CA PRO A 423 -6.83 -1.29 38.17
C PRO A 423 -7.88 -2.21 37.56
N TRP A 424 -8.40 -1.82 36.39
CA TRP A 424 -9.28 -2.67 35.61
C TRP A 424 -8.55 -3.90 35.11
N THR A 425 -9.17 -5.05 35.28
CA THR A 425 -8.73 -6.33 34.74
C THR A 425 -9.96 -7.04 34.17
N ILE A 426 -9.75 -8.08 33.38
CA ILE A 426 -10.84 -8.99 33.00
C ILE A 426 -11.50 -9.52 34.28
N THR A 427 -12.81 -9.33 34.39
CA THR A 427 -13.59 -9.77 35.55
C THR A 427 -14.57 -10.87 35.18
N SER A 428 -14.86 -11.03 33.88
CA SER A 428 -15.55 -12.19 33.40
C SER A 428 -14.54 -13.36 33.25
N ASN A 429 -14.64 -14.40 34.08
CA ASN A 429 -15.37 -15.62 33.73
C ASN A 429 -14.97 -16.86 34.54
N GLU A 430 -15.90 -17.43 35.31
CA GLU A 430 -15.82 -18.85 35.70
C GLU A 430 -16.59 -19.80 34.76
N ALA A 431 -17.33 -19.31 33.74
CA ALA A 431 -18.33 -20.14 33.04
C ALA A 431 -18.36 -20.18 31.48
N LEU A 432 -17.62 -19.35 30.70
CA LEU A 432 -17.87 -19.26 29.24
C LEU A 432 -16.70 -19.58 28.31
N ASP A 433 -15.45 -19.45 28.77
CA ASP A 433 -14.32 -20.09 28.08
C ASP A 433 -14.27 -21.58 28.48
N PRO A 434 -14.27 -22.54 27.53
CA PRO A 434 -14.09 -23.96 27.84
C PRO A 434 -12.85 -24.26 28.68
N LYS A 435 -11.80 -23.43 28.57
CA LYS A 435 -10.56 -23.57 29.37
C LYS A 435 -10.61 -22.84 30.71
N ARG A 436 -11.64 -22.04 30.97
CA ARG A 436 -11.82 -21.18 32.15
C ARG A 436 -10.59 -20.31 32.44
N ASP A 437 -9.95 -19.78 31.40
CA ASP A 437 -8.85 -18.82 31.57
C ASP A 437 -9.45 -17.45 31.97
N PRO A 438 -9.18 -16.93 33.19
CA PRO A 438 -9.79 -15.69 33.69
C PRO A 438 -9.31 -14.43 32.97
N ARG A 439 -8.40 -14.58 32.01
CA ARG A 439 -7.87 -13.49 31.17
C ARG A 439 -8.61 -13.35 29.85
N VAL A 440 -9.54 -14.24 29.53
CA VAL A 440 -10.27 -14.22 28.25
C VAL A 440 -11.41 -13.22 28.32
N PHE A 441 -11.33 -12.19 27.48
CA PHE A 441 -12.40 -11.20 27.35
C PHE A 441 -13.72 -11.86 26.96
N SER A 442 -14.75 -11.65 27.78
CA SER A 442 -16.08 -12.15 27.47
C SER A 442 -17.21 -11.30 28.08
N ASN A 443 -18.35 -11.29 27.41
CA ASN A 443 -19.54 -10.64 27.93
C ASN A 443 -20.80 -11.16 27.21
N PHE A 444 -21.97 -10.92 27.81
CA PHE A 444 -23.25 -11.22 27.17
C PHE A 444 -23.90 -9.96 26.59
N PHE A 445 -24.57 -10.10 25.44
CA PHE A 445 -25.36 -9.01 24.87
C PHE A 445 -26.86 -9.06 25.25
N ASP A 446 -27.36 -10.24 25.63
CA ASP A 446 -28.79 -10.52 25.93
C ASP A 446 -29.06 -10.77 27.43
N HIS A 447 -28.04 -10.68 28.28
CA HIS A 447 -28.15 -10.85 29.72
C HIS A 447 -27.45 -9.71 30.46
N LYS A 448 -28.18 -9.04 31.36
CA LYS A 448 -27.64 -7.95 32.18
C LYS A 448 -27.27 -8.52 33.56
N SER A 449 -25.97 -8.52 33.85
CA SER A 449 -25.44 -8.78 35.19
C SER A 449 -25.43 -7.49 36.03
N GLU A 450 -25.39 -7.62 37.36
CA GLU A 450 -25.13 -6.48 38.26
C GLU A 450 -23.65 -6.04 38.22
N VAL A 451 -22.76 -6.90 37.70
CA VAL A 451 -21.33 -6.62 37.51
C VAL A 451 -21.10 -6.03 36.12
N LEU A 452 -20.27 -4.98 36.02
CA LEU A 452 -19.81 -4.41 34.75
C LEU A 452 -19.25 -5.51 33.85
N GLY A 453 -19.69 -5.56 32.59
CA GLY A 453 -19.15 -6.50 31.61
C GLY A 453 -17.76 -6.07 31.14
N ASP A 454 -16.94 -7.01 30.64
CA ASP A 454 -15.57 -6.69 30.18
C ASP A 454 -15.53 -5.60 29.10
N GLY A 455 -16.59 -5.47 28.29
CA GLY A 455 -16.72 -4.41 27.28
C GLY A 455 -16.95 -2.99 27.83
N GLU A 456 -17.43 -2.86 29.06
CA GLU A 456 -17.46 -1.59 29.78
C GLU A 456 -16.11 -1.37 30.47
N ILE A 457 -15.53 -2.42 31.05
CA ILE A 457 -14.24 -2.38 31.75
C ILE A 457 -13.09 -1.93 30.84
N ILE A 458 -12.95 -2.49 29.63
CA ILE A 458 -11.90 -2.07 28.69
C ILE A 458 -12.05 -0.61 28.30
N ARG A 459 -13.29 -0.12 28.25
CA ARG A 459 -13.59 1.27 27.91
C ARG A 459 -13.19 2.19 29.04
N GLU A 460 -13.61 1.90 30.27
CA GLU A 460 -13.18 2.65 31.46
C GLU A 460 -11.65 2.68 31.54
N MET A 461 -10.99 1.53 31.40
CA MET A 461 -9.52 1.43 31.38
C MET A 461 -8.90 2.35 30.32
N ALA A 462 -9.36 2.28 29.07
CA ALA A 462 -8.78 3.05 27.98
C ALA A 462 -9.00 4.55 28.13
N TYR A 463 -10.20 4.99 28.51
CA TYR A 463 -10.50 6.42 28.68
C TYR A 463 -9.76 7.02 29.87
N ASN A 464 -9.70 6.33 31.01
CA ASN A 464 -8.98 6.81 32.20
C ASN A 464 -7.46 6.82 31.97
N THR A 465 -6.91 5.79 31.32
CA THR A 465 -5.47 5.76 30.93
C THR A 465 -5.14 6.93 30.00
N THR A 466 -6.03 7.24 29.05
CA THR A 466 -5.86 8.36 28.13
C THR A 466 -5.92 9.71 28.85
N ALA A 467 -6.86 9.88 29.79
CA ALA A 467 -6.95 11.08 30.62
C ALA A 467 -5.65 11.33 31.40
N LEU A 468 -5.13 10.28 32.05
CA LEU A 468 -3.85 10.33 32.78
C LEU A 468 -2.67 10.67 31.88
N ALA A 469 -2.56 10.03 30.70
CA ALA A 469 -1.47 10.30 29.76
C ALA A 469 -1.47 11.74 29.24
N LEU A 470 -2.66 12.27 28.91
CA LEU A 470 -2.82 13.66 28.46
C LEU A 470 -2.56 14.65 29.60
N ALA A 471 -3.08 14.39 30.81
CA ALA A 471 -2.84 15.23 31.97
C ALA A 471 -1.36 15.29 32.35
N TRP A 472 -0.66 14.15 32.32
CA TRP A 472 0.79 14.10 32.46
C TRP A 472 1.49 14.98 31.42
N ARG A 473 1.10 14.87 30.14
CA ARG A 473 1.72 15.66 29.06
C ARG A 473 1.53 17.16 29.24
N LEU A 474 0.40 17.59 29.82
CA LEU A 474 0.08 19.01 30.04
C LEU A 474 0.64 19.61 31.33
N THR A 475 0.90 18.79 32.35
CA THR A 475 1.25 19.25 33.70
C THR A 475 2.64 18.83 34.18
N ASP A 476 3.27 17.89 33.49
CA ASP A 476 4.53 17.24 33.89
C ASP A 476 4.45 16.53 35.27
N ASN A 477 3.23 16.27 35.76
CA ASN A 477 3.02 15.55 37.02
C ASN A 477 3.15 14.03 36.82
N ASN A 478 4.29 13.48 37.23
CA ASN A 478 4.61 12.06 37.09
C ASN A 478 3.63 11.11 37.79
N GLN A 479 2.85 11.57 38.78
CA GLN A 479 1.84 10.71 39.43
C GLN A 479 0.77 10.22 38.45
N TYR A 480 0.44 11.02 37.43
CA TYR A 480 -0.50 10.60 36.40
C TYR A 480 0.11 9.51 35.50
N ALA A 481 1.37 9.66 35.10
CA ALA A 481 2.05 8.67 34.29
C ALA A 481 2.30 7.36 35.05
N GLU A 482 2.67 7.42 36.32
CA GLU A 482 2.81 6.24 37.20
C GLU A 482 1.51 5.46 37.30
N GLN A 483 0.38 6.15 37.48
CA GLN A 483 -0.93 5.48 37.51
C GLN A 483 -1.31 4.89 36.15
N ALA A 484 -1.06 5.61 35.05
CA ALA A 484 -1.33 5.11 33.71
C ALA A 484 -0.50 3.85 33.41
N ALA A 485 0.77 3.84 33.82
CA ALA A 485 1.64 2.67 33.73
C ALA A 485 1.09 1.49 34.54
N ALA A 486 0.57 1.73 35.75
CA ALA A 486 -0.06 0.68 36.56
C ALA A 486 -1.31 0.08 35.90
N PHE A 487 -2.11 0.89 35.20
CA PHE A 487 -3.26 0.38 34.43
C PHE A 487 -2.83 -0.47 33.23
N LEU A 488 -1.83 0.01 32.49
CA LEU A 488 -1.28 -0.70 31.34
C LEU A 488 -0.59 -2.00 31.75
N ASP A 489 0.09 -2.03 32.89
CA ASP A 489 0.73 -3.23 33.41
C ASP A 489 -0.31 -4.32 33.66
N VAL A 490 -1.38 -3.99 34.40
CA VAL A 490 -2.47 -4.94 34.68
C VAL A 490 -3.17 -5.42 33.42
N TRP A 491 -3.43 -4.54 32.45
CA TRP A 491 -4.22 -4.91 31.27
C TRP A 491 -3.41 -5.64 30.19
N CYS A 492 -2.16 -5.22 29.96
CA CYS A 492 -1.37 -5.64 28.81
C CYS A 492 -0.19 -6.55 29.17
N ALA A 493 0.39 -6.42 30.36
CA ALA A 493 1.73 -6.95 30.65
C ALA A 493 1.78 -8.00 31.77
N ASP A 494 0.90 -7.91 32.78
CA ASP A 494 0.86 -8.83 33.90
C ASP A 494 0.52 -10.24 33.40
N THR A 495 1.47 -11.16 33.54
CA THR A 495 1.33 -12.52 33.01
C THR A 495 0.17 -13.33 33.60
N THR A 496 -0.36 -12.91 34.75
CA THR A 496 -1.42 -13.59 35.49
C THR A 496 -2.82 -13.04 35.20
N ILE A 497 -2.94 -11.74 34.91
CA ILE A 497 -4.25 -11.06 34.78
C ILE A 497 -4.44 -10.27 33.47
N ALA A 498 -3.39 -10.02 32.69
CA ALA A 498 -3.51 -9.29 31.42
C ALA A 498 -4.48 -9.97 30.46
N MET A 499 -5.26 -9.15 29.75
CA MET A 499 -6.25 -9.61 28.79
C MET A 499 -5.58 -10.46 27.70
N ARG A 500 -6.10 -11.67 27.48
CA ARG A 500 -5.78 -12.47 26.28
C ARG A 500 -6.31 -11.74 25.05
N THR A 501 -5.46 -11.63 24.05
CA THR A 501 -5.66 -10.90 22.79
C THR A 501 -6.61 -11.63 21.82
N THR A 502 -7.75 -12.11 22.31
CA THR A 502 -8.80 -12.78 21.53
C THR A 502 -10.18 -12.19 21.83
N LEU A 503 -11.02 -12.14 20.81
CA LEU A 503 -12.43 -11.72 20.90
C LEU A 503 -13.40 -12.86 20.59
N GLU A 504 -12.93 -14.12 20.61
CA GLU A 504 -13.75 -15.31 20.32
C GLU A 504 -15.01 -15.44 21.19
N TYR A 505 -15.02 -14.79 22.36
CA TYR A 505 -16.07 -14.87 23.37
C TYR A 505 -16.72 -13.50 23.67
N ALA A 506 -16.46 -12.50 22.83
CA ALA A 506 -17.06 -11.17 22.97
C ALA A 506 -18.52 -11.16 22.46
N ASP A 507 -19.42 -10.48 23.18
CA ASP A 507 -20.86 -10.41 22.86
C ASP A 507 -21.47 -11.80 22.56
N MET A 508 -21.35 -12.74 23.50
CA MET A 508 -22.04 -14.04 23.45
C MET A 508 -23.52 -13.90 23.80
N SER A 509 -24.34 -14.86 23.35
CA SER A 509 -25.73 -14.99 23.81
C SER A 509 -25.80 -15.95 24.99
N TYR A 510 -26.28 -15.45 26.12
CA TYR A 510 -26.58 -16.23 27.31
C TYR A 510 -27.67 -17.28 27.03
N GLN A 511 -28.71 -16.90 26.27
CA GLN A 511 -29.76 -17.85 25.89
C GLN A 511 -29.20 -19.00 25.04
N LYS A 512 -28.31 -18.70 24.07
CA LYS A 512 -27.65 -19.75 23.27
C LYS A 512 -26.74 -20.62 24.12
N LEU A 513 -26.02 -20.05 25.08
CA LEU A 513 -25.21 -20.84 26.01
C LEU A 513 -26.07 -21.85 26.78
N LEU A 514 -27.21 -21.42 27.34
CA LEU A 514 -28.11 -22.28 28.12
C LEU A 514 -28.79 -23.37 27.29
N THR A 515 -29.00 -23.13 26.00
CA THR A 515 -29.74 -24.03 25.10
C THR A 515 -28.84 -24.87 24.19
N SER A 516 -27.56 -24.52 24.09
CA SER A 516 -26.58 -25.27 23.31
C SER A 516 -26.29 -26.62 23.97
N LYS A 517 -26.40 -27.70 23.19
CA LYS A 517 -25.98 -29.06 23.60
C LYS A 517 -24.50 -29.34 23.27
N GLY A 518 -23.76 -28.35 22.76
CA GLY A 518 -22.36 -28.49 22.35
C GLY A 518 -21.43 -27.49 23.05
N ASN A 519 -20.16 -27.86 23.20
CA ASN A 519 -19.12 -27.10 23.91
C ASN A 519 -18.53 -25.89 23.11
N SER A 520 -19.19 -25.42 22.05
CA SER A 520 -18.60 -24.47 21.08
C SER A 520 -19.45 -23.22 20.85
N THR A 521 -19.98 -22.62 21.92
CA THR A 521 -20.63 -21.31 21.82
C THR A 521 -19.56 -20.23 21.67
N ARG A 522 -19.63 -19.44 20.59
CA ARG A 522 -18.74 -18.32 20.32
C ARG A 522 -19.49 -16.98 20.36
N GLY A 523 -18.72 -15.91 20.50
CA GLY A 523 -19.14 -14.52 20.43
C GLY A 523 -19.73 -14.13 19.08
N SER A 524 -20.27 -12.91 19.02
CA SER A 524 -20.90 -12.35 17.82
C SER A 524 -20.07 -11.24 17.18
N LEU A 525 -20.42 -10.88 15.94
CA LEU A 525 -19.77 -9.80 15.19
C LEU A 525 -19.81 -8.44 15.92
N MET A 526 -20.73 -8.24 16.87
CA MET A 526 -20.80 -7.00 17.64
C MET A 526 -19.61 -6.84 18.59
N GLY A 527 -18.93 -7.92 18.97
CA GLY A 527 -17.84 -7.91 19.95
C GLY A 527 -16.68 -6.98 19.58
N ILE A 528 -16.41 -6.77 18.28
CA ILE A 528 -15.34 -5.90 17.78
C ILE A 528 -15.51 -4.42 18.18
N ARG A 529 -16.72 -4.00 18.57
CA ARG A 529 -16.98 -2.62 19.01
C ARG A 529 -16.34 -2.30 20.35
N HIS A 530 -16.14 -3.29 21.22
CA HIS A 530 -15.59 -3.08 22.56
C HIS A 530 -14.12 -2.65 22.49
N THR A 531 -13.39 -3.12 21.48
CA THR A 531 -12.01 -2.74 21.21
C THR A 531 -11.88 -1.54 20.26
N ALA A 532 -12.98 -0.84 19.94
CA ALA A 532 -12.91 0.39 19.14
C ALA A 532 -12.09 1.51 19.81
N VAL A 533 -11.82 1.38 21.12
CA VAL A 533 -10.96 2.29 21.90
C VAL A 533 -9.46 2.09 21.68
N ILE A 534 -9.04 0.99 21.05
CA ILE A 534 -7.63 0.64 20.85
C ILE A 534 -6.83 1.76 20.17
N PRO A 535 -7.28 2.40 19.08
CA PRO A 535 -6.53 3.50 18.46
C PRO A 535 -6.19 4.65 19.43
N MET A 536 -7.13 5.00 20.32
CA MET A 536 -6.93 6.03 21.35
C MET A 536 -5.94 5.56 22.42
N LEU A 537 -6.08 4.32 22.89
CA LEU A 537 -5.17 3.73 23.88
C LEU A 537 -3.72 3.67 23.36
N LEU A 538 -3.53 3.30 22.09
CA LEU A 538 -2.20 3.24 21.47
C LEU A 538 -1.54 4.63 21.41
N ASP A 539 -2.29 5.70 21.16
CA ASP A 539 -1.77 7.06 21.25
C ASP A 539 -1.44 7.47 22.70
N ALA A 540 -2.24 7.05 23.69
CA ALA A 540 -1.89 7.24 25.10
C ALA A 540 -0.56 6.55 25.47
N VAL A 541 -0.32 5.34 24.95
CA VAL A 541 0.97 4.64 25.11
C VAL A 541 2.10 5.42 24.42
N ARG A 542 1.89 5.91 23.19
CA ARG A 542 2.90 6.74 22.49
C ARG A 542 3.23 8.02 23.28
N LEU A 543 2.23 8.67 23.85
CA LEU A 543 2.42 9.85 24.71
C LEU A 543 3.37 9.51 25.86
N LEU A 544 3.05 8.48 26.64
CA LEU A 544 3.85 8.07 27.81
C LEU A 544 5.26 7.59 27.45
N ASN A 545 5.46 7.06 26.24
CA ASN A 545 6.76 6.61 25.73
C ASN A 545 7.59 7.74 25.11
N SER A 546 6.96 8.85 24.71
CA SER A 546 7.64 10.00 24.11
C SER A 546 8.42 10.81 25.15
N THR A 547 9.57 11.37 24.76
CA THR A 547 10.29 12.34 25.60
C THR A 547 9.44 13.60 25.77
N ASN A 548 9.40 14.12 26.99
CA ASN A 548 8.81 15.43 27.25
C ASN A 548 9.75 16.51 26.73
N SER A 549 9.23 17.52 26.03
CA SER A 549 10.01 18.58 25.38
C SER A 549 10.96 19.33 26.34
N ASN A 550 10.72 19.23 27.65
CA ASN A 550 11.53 19.84 28.71
C ASN A 550 12.36 18.85 29.56
N SER A 551 12.32 17.53 29.29
CA SER A 551 13.04 16.53 30.08
C SER A 551 14.14 15.82 29.26
N THR A 552 15.36 15.77 29.78
CA THR A 552 16.46 14.93 29.24
C THR A 552 16.29 13.45 29.56
N SER A 553 15.21 13.06 30.26
CA SER A 553 14.86 11.67 30.54
C SER A 553 14.09 11.05 29.38
N GLU A 554 14.37 9.77 29.11
CA GLU A 554 13.56 8.89 28.25
C GLU A 554 12.07 8.88 28.70
N GLY A 555 11.17 8.31 27.90
CA GLY A 555 9.74 8.18 28.23
C GLY A 555 9.49 7.65 29.66
N VAL A 556 8.32 7.94 30.22
CA VAL A 556 8.01 7.61 31.63
C VAL A 556 7.58 6.15 31.81
N LEU A 557 7.23 5.47 30.71
CA LEU A 557 7.02 4.02 30.74
C LEU A 557 8.35 3.29 30.95
N PRO A 558 8.45 2.38 31.94
CA PRO A 558 9.60 1.49 32.05
C PRO A 558 9.78 0.68 30.76
N HIS A 559 11.02 0.58 30.25
CA HIS A 559 11.34 -0.16 29.01
C HIS A 559 10.73 -1.57 28.98
N GLU A 560 10.83 -2.31 30.08
CA GLU A 560 10.26 -3.67 30.17
C GLU A 560 8.73 -3.68 29.99
N LEU A 561 8.03 -2.69 30.54
CA LEU A 561 6.58 -2.55 30.36
C LEU A 561 6.25 -2.16 28.92
N GLY A 562 7.00 -1.24 28.33
CA GLY A 562 6.88 -0.85 26.93
C GLY A 562 7.00 -2.06 25.97
N ASP A 563 8.01 -2.90 26.16
CA ASP A 563 8.22 -4.12 25.38
C ASP A 563 7.04 -5.09 25.50
N LYS A 564 6.52 -5.30 26.72
CA LYS A 564 5.34 -6.16 26.95
C LYS A 564 4.08 -5.61 26.28
N ILE A 565 3.88 -4.30 26.28
CA ILE A 565 2.75 -3.66 25.57
C ILE A 565 2.88 -3.85 24.05
N ILE A 566 4.10 -3.74 23.49
CA ILE A 566 4.35 -4.01 22.07
C ILE A 566 4.05 -5.47 21.74
N ILE A 567 4.48 -6.42 22.58
CA ILE A 567 4.15 -7.84 22.41
C ILE A 567 2.63 -8.04 22.46
N TRP A 568 1.93 -7.44 23.43
CA TRP A 568 0.48 -7.52 23.52
C TRP A 568 -0.22 -6.96 22.28
N ALA A 569 0.23 -5.81 21.77
CA ALA A 569 -0.31 -5.21 20.55
C ALA A 569 -0.04 -6.10 19.31
N GLN A 570 1.13 -6.72 19.23
CA GLN A 570 1.49 -7.66 18.17
C GLN A 570 0.60 -8.91 18.21
N GLU A 571 0.40 -9.50 19.40
CA GLU A 571 -0.49 -10.65 19.56
C GLU A 571 -1.94 -10.32 19.18
N LEU A 572 -2.43 -9.12 19.51
CA LEU A 572 -3.75 -8.65 19.08
C LEU A 572 -3.82 -8.46 17.56
N TYR A 573 -2.81 -7.85 16.95
CA TYR A 573 -2.73 -7.70 15.51
C TYR A 573 -2.71 -9.05 14.79
N ASP A 574 -1.96 -10.02 15.31
CA ASP A 574 -1.86 -11.37 14.75
C ASP A 574 -3.09 -12.24 14.98
N SER A 575 -3.95 -11.90 15.95
CA SER A 575 -5.22 -12.59 16.18
C SER A 575 -6.36 -12.11 15.27
N LEU A 576 -6.32 -10.88 14.78
CA LEU A 576 -7.29 -10.33 13.82
C LEU A 576 -7.35 -11.05 12.45
N PRO A 577 -6.28 -11.68 11.92
CA PRO A 577 -6.36 -12.56 10.76
C PRO A 577 -6.70 -14.03 11.10
N SER A 578 -6.94 -14.38 12.36
CA SER A 578 -7.40 -15.73 12.74
C SER A 578 -8.69 -16.12 12.01
N SER A 579 -8.96 -17.43 11.86
CA SER A 579 -10.17 -17.90 11.18
C SER A 579 -11.44 -17.30 11.78
N TYR A 580 -11.55 -17.25 13.10
CA TYR A 580 -12.70 -16.64 13.76
C TYR A 580 -12.84 -15.14 13.44
N ALA A 581 -11.79 -14.35 13.67
CA ALA A 581 -11.84 -12.89 13.49
C ALA A 581 -12.09 -12.52 12.02
N ARG A 582 -11.49 -13.28 11.10
CA ARG A 582 -11.73 -13.15 9.67
C ARG A 582 -13.19 -13.42 9.33
N ASP A 583 -13.70 -14.60 9.69
CA ASP A 583 -15.04 -15.04 9.30
C ASP A 583 -16.15 -14.21 9.97
N THR A 584 -15.88 -13.70 11.17
CA THR A 584 -16.86 -12.98 12.00
C THR A 584 -16.81 -11.46 11.80
N PHE A 585 -15.62 -10.86 11.73
CA PHE A 585 -15.46 -9.40 11.68
C PHE A 585 -15.06 -8.93 10.27
N ARG A 586 -13.96 -9.46 9.73
CA ARG A 586 -13.42 -8.99 8.43
C ARG A 586 -14.39 -9.18 7.28
N LEU A 587 -15.04 -10.35 7.20
CA LEU A 587 -15.99 -10.69 6.13
C LEU A 587 -17.41 -10.14 6.37
N SER A 588 -17.67 -9.54 7.55
CA SER A 588 -18.97 -8.96 7.83
C SER A 588 -19.24 -7.75 6.93
N PRO A 589 -20.52 -7.45 6.60
CA PRO A 589 -20.88 -6.17 6.00
C PRO A 589 -21.11 -5.11 7.09
N GLY A 590 -21.14 -3.84 6.70
CA GLY A 590 -21.60 -2.78 7.60
C GLY A 590 -20.55 -2.30 8.61
N LEU A 591 -21.06 -1.74 9.71
CA LEU A 591 -20.29 -0.97 10.69
C LEU A 591 -19.09 -1.74 11.26
N PHE A 592 -19.30 -3.01 11.57
CA PHE A 592 -18.33 -3.83 12.30
C PHE A 592 -17.10 -4.19 11.46
N ALA A 593 -17.27 -4.33 10.15
CA ALA A 593 -16.17 -4.53 9.22
C ALA A 593 -15.28 -3.28 9.12
N LEU A 594 -15.89 -2.09 9.11
CA LEU A 594 -15.15 -0.84 9.12
C LEU A 594 -14.41 -0.63 10.45
N LEU A 595 -15.03 -0.96 11.58
CA LEU A 595 -14.39 -0.94 12.89
C LEU A 595 -13.18 -1.89 12.94
N TYR A 596 -13.29 -3.06 12.31
CA TYR A 596 -12.18 -3.99 12.16
C TYR A 596 -11.03 -3.35 11.36
N ASP A 597 -11.31 -2.77 10.19
CA ASP A 597 -10.26 -2.17 9.34
C ASP A 597 -9.56 -1.00 10.05
N VAL A 598 -10.30 -0.16 10.77
CA VAL A 598 -9.76 0.96 11.56
C VAL A 598 -8.81 0.47 12.66
N GLN A 599 -9.19 -0.60 13.36
CA GLN A 599 -8.34 -1.19 14.41
C GLN A 599 -7.08 -1.85 13.82
N VAL A 600 -7.21 -2.56 12.70
CA VAL A 600 -6.06 -3.13 11.97
C VAL A 600 -5.10 -2.03 11.54
N ALA A 601 -5.61 -0.92 10.99
CA ALA A 601 -4.78 0.22 10.59
C ALA A 601 -4.04 0.84 11.78
N ALA A 602 -4.74 1.08 12.90
CA ALA A 602 -4.13 1.66 14.09
C ALA A 602 -3.06 0.77 14.74
N LEU A 603 -3.28 -0.55 14.77
CA LEU A 603 -2.31 -1.52 15.26
C LEU A 603 -1.10 -1.62 14.32
N ALA A 604 -1.33 -1.67 12.99
CA ALA A 604 -0.25 -1.62 12.01
C ALA A 604 0.62 -0.36 12.16
N ALA A 605 0.00 0.78 12.45
CA ALA A 605 0.70 2.03 12.72
C ALA A 605 1.48 2.00 14.06
N PHE A 606 1.02 1.24 15.05
CA PHE A 606 1.74 1.13 16.33
C PHE A 606 2.94 0.19 16.21
N LEU A 607 2.79 -0.88 15.44
CA LEU A 607 3.80 -1.91 15.20
C LEU A 607 4.77 -1.56 14.06
N ASP A 608 4.81 -0.29 13.65
CA ASP A 608 5.67 0.20 12.57
C ASP A 608 5.56 -0.56 11.24
N ASN A 609 4.33 -0.92 10.85
CA ASN A 609 4.03 -1.61 9.60
C ASN A 609 3.35 -0.66 8.59
N PRO A 610 4.12 0.22 7.91
CA PRO A 610 3.57 1.24 7.01
C PRO A 610 2.80 0.64 5.83
N ASN A 611 3.21 -0.53 5.34
CA ASN A 611 2.54 -1.21 4.23
C ASN A 611 1.13 -1.66 4.62
N ALA A 612 0.97 -2.33 5.78
CA ALA A 612 -0.34 -2.76 6.25
C ALA A 612 -1.24 -1.56 6.58
N LEU A 613 -0.68 -0.51 7.21
CA LEU A 613 -1.40 0.74 7.47
C LEU A 613 -1.95 1.37 6.19
N ARG A 614 -1.06 1.63 5.22
CA ARG A 614 -1.43 2.34 3.98
C ARG A 614 -2.36 1.50 3.10
N PHE A 615 -2.15 0.19 3.03
CA PHE A 615 -3.04 -0.73 2.32
C PHE A 615 -4.44 -0.74 2.93
N THR A 616 -4.55 -0.96 4.25
CA THR A 616 -5.85 -1.04 4.93
C THR A 616 -6.64 0.26 4.79
N LEU A 617 -6.02 1.41 5.06
CA LEU A 617 -6.69 2.71 4.87
C LEU A 617 -7.07 2.95 3.40
N GLY A 618 -6.18 2.57 2.47
CA GLY A 618 -6.35 2.82 1.04
C GLY A 618 -7.35 1.91 0.33
N THR A 619 -7.87 0.88 1.01
CA THR A 619 -8.87 -0.05 0.45
C THR A 619 -10.24 0.01 1.12
N MET A 620 -10.40 0.72 2.25
CA MET A 620 -11.66 0.83 3.01
C MET A 620 -12.87 1.25 2.15
N GLN A 621 -12.67 2.01 1.07
CA GLN A 621 -13.72 2.39 0.12
C GLN A 621 -14.50 1.20 -0.42
N GLY A 622 -13.87 0.03 -0.56
CA GLY A 622 -14.53 -1.21 -0.98
C GLY A 622 -15.73 -1.58 -0.11
N ARG A 623 -15.66 -1.27 1.20
CA ARG A 623 -16.74 -1.52 2.16
C ARG A 623 -18.03 -0.81 1.80
N LEU A 624 -17.96 0.34 1.13
CA LEU A 624 -19.15 1.08 0.69
C LEU A 624 -20.05 0.24 -0.21
N ILE A 625 -19.49 -0.68 -1.00
CA ILE A 625 -20.23 -1.55 -1.93
C ILE A 625 -21.28 -2.39 -1.19
N THR A 626 -20.95 -2.89 0.01
CA THR A 626 -21.84 -3.74 0.82
C THR A 626 -22.63 -2.97 1.89
N MET A 627 -22.27 -1.70 2.14
CA MET A 627 -22.93 -0.85 3.13
C MET A 627 -24.12 -0.07 2.58
N ILE A 628 -24.17 0.17 1.27
CA ILE A 628 -25.21 1.00 0.65
C ILE A 628 -26.05 0.21 -0.35
N SER A 629 -27.34 0.50 -0.39
CA SER A 629 -28.26 -0.04 -1.39
C SER A 629 -27.93 0.50 -2.79
N PRO A 630 -28.50 -0.07 -3.87
CA PRO A 630 -28.41 0.53 -5.21
C PRO A 630 -28.94 1.98 -5.29
N GLU A 631 -29.87 2.35 -4.41
CA GLU A 631 -30.37 3.72 -4.23
C GLU A 631 -29.47 4.57 -3.30
N GLU A 632 -28.29 4.06 -2.96
CA GLU A 632 -27.25 4.74 -2.20
C GLU A 632 -27.69 5.14 -0.78
N LYS A 633 -28.58 4.33 -0.19
CA LYS A 633 -29.03 4.46 1.21
C LYS A 633 -28.29 3.48 2.09
N LEU A 634 -28.03 3.86 3.34
CA LEU A 634 -27.43 2.99 4.35
C LEU A 634 -28.27 1.73 4.55
N LEU A 635 -27.64 0.57 4.46
CA LEU A 635 -28.22 -0.71 4.84
C LEU A 635 -28.08 -0.90 6.36
N VAL A 636 -29.21 -0.92 7.05
CA VAL A 636 -29.26 -1.18 8.50
C VAL A 636 -29.67 -2.63 8.74
N PRO A 637 -28.93 -3.40 9.55
CA PRO A 637 -29.30 -4.78 9.86
C PRO A 637 -30.69 -4.89 10.51
N THR A 638 -31.41 -5.96 10.20
CA THR A 638 -32.73 -6.24 10.77
C THR A 638 -32.66 -6.30 12.31
N GLY A 639 -33.60 -5.65 12.99
CA GLY A 639 -33.67 -5.63 14.45
C GLY A 639 -32.72 -4.61 15.12
N VAL A 640 -31.94 -3.85 14.35
CA VAL A 640 -31.09 -2.77 14.87
C VAL A 640 -31.79 -1.42 14.72
N ALA A 641 -31.73 -0.59 15.77
CA ALA A 641 -32.29 0.76 15.71
C ALA A 641 -31.56 1.64 14.69
N THR A 642 -32.31 2.19 13.72
CA THR A 642 -31.77 2.96 12.59
C THR A 642 -30.94 4.17 13.01
N LYS A 643 -31.47 5.03 13.91
CA LYS A 643 -30.81 6.29 14.28
C LYS A 643 -29.45 6.05 14.97
N PRO A 644 -29.34 5.23 16.04
CA PRO A 644 -28.05 4.94 16.68
C PRO A 644 -27.04 4.29 15.73
N TYR A 645 -27.47 3.32 14.91
CA TYR A 645 -26.58 2.66 13.95
C TYR A 645 -26.06 3.64 12.89
N THR A 646 -26.92 4.54 12.43
CA THR A 646 -26.55 5.59 11.47
C THR A 646 -25.52 6.55 12.05
N LEU A 647 -25.71 7.00 13.29
CA LEU A 647 -24.76 7.89 13.97
C LEU A 647 -23.42 7.21 14.21
N LEU A 648 -23.40 5.95 14.64
CA LEU A 648 -22.18 5.16 14.78
C LEU A 648 -21.46 4.98 13.44
N MET A 649 -22.20 4.70 12.36
CA MET A 649 -21.63 4.60 11.02
C MET A 649 -20.98 5.90 10.56
N LEU A 650 -21.64 7.05 10.77
CA LEU A 650 -21.07 8.37 10.47
C LEU A 650 -19.84 8.68 11.33
N ALA A 651 -19.89 8.34 12.62
CA ALA A 651 -18.77 8.51 13.55
C ALA A 651 -17.54 7.70 13.10
N THR A 652 -17.74 6.42 12.75
CA THR A 652 -16.66 5.54 12.29
C THR A 652 -16.10 5.98 10.94
N TRP A 653 -16.94 6.38 9.97
CA TRP A 653 -16.44 6.93 8.71
C TRP A 653 -15.70 8.25 8.89
N GLY A 654 -16.20 9.15 9.74
CA GLY A 654 -15.50 10.38 10.08
C GLY A 654 -14.12 10.09 10.66
N PHE A 655 -14.02 9.08 11.53
CA PHE A 655 -12.75 8.65 12.09
C PHE A 655 -11.81 7.99 11.06
N ALA A 656 -12.33 7.08 10.23
CA ALA A 656 -11.55 6.45 9.16
C ALA A 656 -11.01 7.46 8.15
N VAL A 657 -11.81 8.48 7.80
CA VAL A 657 -11.42 9.56 6.90
C VAL A 657 -10.32 10.42 7.52
N ASP A 658 -10.42 10.78 8.81
CA ASP A 658 -9.37 11.54 9.46
C ASP A 658 -8.04 10.77 9.48
N LEU A 659 -8.07 9.46 9.77
CA LEU A 659 -6.88 8.61 9.67
C LEU A 659 -6.32 8.56 8.25
N ALA A 660 -7.18 8.43 7.24
CA ALA A 660 -6.78 8.42 5.84
C ALA A 660 -6.17 9.76 5.39
N GLU A 661 -6.65 10.88 5.94
CA GLU A 661 -6.16 12.23 5.61
C GLU A 661 -4.69 12.43 5.99
N HIS A 662 -4.25 11.92 7.14
CA HIS A 662 -2.84 11.96 7.58
C HIS A 662 -1.86 11.36 6.56
N PHE A 663 -2.36 10.51 5.67
CA PHE A 663 -1.56 9.77 4.69
C PHE A 663 -2.02 10.05 3.25
N GLY A 664 -2.76 11.13 3.02
CA GLY A 664 -3.22 11.59 1.70
C GLY A 664 -4.16 10.63 0.98
N LEU A 665 -4.94 9.84 1.74
CA LEU A 665 -5.85 8.82 1.22
C LEU A 665 -7.34 9.24 1.31
N ALA A 666 -7.70 10.34 1.97
CA ALA A 666 -9.11 10.72 2.10
C ALA A 666 -9.79 10.97 0.74
N SER A 667 -9.07 11.60 -0.20
CA SER A 667 -9.55 11.80 -1.57
C SER A 667 -9.91 10.48 -2.26
N HIS A 668 -9.17 9.39 -1.99
CA HIS A 668 -9.46 8.07 -2.53
C HIS A 668 -10.81 7.56 -2.03
N LEU A 669 -11.12 7.76 -0.74
CA LEU A 669 -12.39 7.36 -0.13
C LEU A 669 -13.56 8.17 -0.69
N PHE A 670 -13.39 9.48 -0.87
CA PHE A 670 -14.45 10.37 -1.36
C PHE A 670 -14.67 10.30 -2.87
N HIS A 671 -13.64 10.01 -3.67
CA HIS A 671 -13.74 9.94 -5.13
C HIS A 671 -14.04 8.54 -5.64
N PHE A 672 -14.00 7.51 -4.78
CA PHE A 672 -14.38 6.16 -5.14
C PHE A 672 -15.85 6.09 -5.58
N ASP A 673 -16.06 5.62 -6.80
CA ASP A 673 -17.37 5.43 -7.38
C ASP A 673 -17.39 4.19 -8.27
N LEU A 674 -18.59 3.78 -8.67
CA LEU A 674 -18.78 2.69 -9.62
C LEU A 674 -19.38 3.24 -10.90
N MET A 675 -19.07 2.58 -12.02
CA MET A 675 -19.81 2.77 -13.26
C MET A 675 -21.31 2.45 -13.03
N PRO A 676 -22.25 2.98 -13.84
CA PRO A 676 -23.68 2.68 -13.68
C PRO A 676 -24.03 1.19 -13.69
N THR A 677 -23.23 0.37 -14.38
CA THR A 677 -23.34 -1.09 -14.40
C THR A 677 -22.96 -1.75 -13.06
N ARG A 678 -22.34 -0.99 -12.15
CA ARG A 678 -21.69 -1.41 -10.90
C ARG A 678 -20.63 -2.50 -11.07
N ARG A 679 -20.11 -2.69 -12.29
CA ARG A 679 -19.11 -3.72 -12.60
C ARG A 679 -17.67 -3.25 -12.49
N GLU A 680 -17.43 -1.98 -12.78
CA GLU A 680 -16.09 -1.37 -12.81
C GLU A 680 -16.04 -0.19 -11.82
N GLU A 681 -14.88 -0.04 -11.19
CA GLU A 681 -14.52 1.14 -10.41
C GLU A 681 -14.25 2.34 -11.31
N ARG A 682 -14.61 3.54 -10.85
CA ARG A 682 -14.27 4.80 -11.49
C ARG A 682 -13.94 5.86 -10.43
N VAL A 683 -13.16 6.85 -10.82
CA VAL A 683 -12.87 8.02 -9.97
C VAL A 683 -13.83 9.15 -10.34
N ASN A 684 -14.62 9.61 -9.37
CA ASN A 684 -15.56 10.71 -9.53
C ASN A 684 -15.18 11.91 -8.66
N LYS A 685 -14.50 12.89 -9.28
CA LYS A 685 -14.01 14.11 -8.61
C LYS A 685 -15.11 15.05 -8.14
N GLU A 686 -16.34 14.93 -8.63
CA GLU A 686 -17.47 15.73 -8.13
C GLU A 686 -18.02 15.15 -6.81
N GLY A 687 -17.83 13.85 -6.56
CA GLY A 687 -18.20 13.17 -5.34
C GLY A 687 -18.70 11.73 -5.57
N GLY A 688 -17.94 10.77 -5.05
CA GLY A 688 -18.20 9.34 -5.13
C GLY A 688 -19.27 8.85 -4.16
N LEU A 689 -19.24 7.54 -3.87
CA LEU A 689 -20.27 6.86 -3.07
C LEU A 689 -20.34 7.40 -1.64
N LEU A 690 -19.20 7.68 -1.00
CA LEU A 690 -19.17 8.22 0.37
C LEU A 690 -19.82 9.61 0.43
N CYS A 691 -19.56 10.47 -0.56
CA CYS A 691 -20.18 11.79 -0.66
C CYS A 691 -21.72 11.68 -0.76
N ARG A 692 -22.22 10.74 -1.56
CA ARG A 692 -23.67 10.56 -1.75
C ARG A 692 -24.34 9.90 -0.55
N PHE A 693 -23.66 8.96 0.11
CA PHE A 693 -24.05 8.44 1.42
C PHE A 693 -24.24 9.59 2.43
N ILE A 694 -23.24 10.47 2.60
CA ILE A 694 -23.34 11.64 3.47
C ILE A 694 -24.49 12.55 3.05
N GLY A 695 -24.63 12.79 1.74
CA GLY A 695 -25.71 13.57 1.14
C GLY A 695 -27.11 12.96 1.24
N HIS A 696 -27.26 11.71 1.70
CA HIS A 696 -28.55 11.08 2.01
C HIS A 696 -28.77 10.96 3.53
N THR A 697 -27.69 10.80 4.28
CA THR A 697 -27.75 10.41 5.68
C THR A 697 -27.66 11.60 6.64
N VAL A 698 -26.91 12.65 6.30
CA VAL A 698 -26.79 13.84 7.14
C VAL A 698 -27.94 14.80 6.84
N PRO A 699 -28.80 15.16 7.83
CA PRO A 699 -29.99 15.98 7.60
C PRO A 699 -29.74 17.27 6.83
N CYS A 700 -28.69 18.02 7.20
CA CYS A 700 -28.34 19.28 6.56
C CYS A 700 -27.72 19.14 5.15
N CYS A 701 -27.40 17.92 4.73
CA CYS A 701 -26.80 17.64 3.44
C CYS A 701 -27.78 16.97 2.48
N GLN A 702 -29.04 16.71 2.84
CA GLN A 702 -30.00 16.01 1.98
C GLN A 702 -30.40 16.79 0.71
N ALA A 703 -30.55 16.08 -0.42
CA ALA A 703 -31.08 16.65 -1.67
C ALA A 703 -32.50 16.17 -1.93
N LYS A 704 -33.53 16.99 -1.61
CA LYS A 704 -34.73 17.21 -2.45
C LYS A 704 -35.80 18.16 -1.84
N VAL A 705 -36.26 19.05 -2.74
CA VAL A 705 -37.50 19.86 -2.84
C VAL A 705 -37.70 21.05 -1.86
N THR A 706 -37.43 22.24 -2.41
CA THR A 706 -37.53 23.60 -1.84
C THR A 706 -36.53 23.92 -0.73
N ASN A 707 -35.78 25.02 -0.90
CA ASN A 707 -34.83 25.52 0.10
C ASN A 707 -35.48 25.76 1.49
N ALA A 708 -36.81 25.96 1.55
CA ALA A 708 -37.55 26.15 2.79
C ALA A 708 -37.66 24.87 3.63
N ASN A 709 -37.97 23.72 3.03
CA ASN A 709 -38.17 22.46 3.77
C ASN A 709 -36.85 21.85 4.27
N VAL A 710 -35.77 21.94 3.49
CA VAL A 710 -34.44 21.43 3.91
C VAL A 710 -33.84 22.30 5.02
N GLY A 711 -33.98 23.62 4.93
CA GLY A 711 -33.57 24.54 6.00
C GLY A 711 -34.31 24.22 7.31
N HIS A 712 -35.62 24.01 7.25
CA HIS A 712 -36.41 23.62 8.41
C HIS A 712 -36.02 22.23 8.96
N GLN A 713 -35.84 21.21 8.13
CA GLN A 713 -35.41 19.88 8.57
C GLN A 713 -34.01 19.87 9.18
N CYS A 714 -33.06 20.60 8.58
CA CYS A 714 -31.72 20.79 9.13
C CYS A 714 -31.80 21.48 10.49
N MET A 715 -32.50 22.62 10.59
CA MET A 715 -32.67 23.34 11.86
C MET A 715 -33.32 22.48 12.93
N THR A 716 -34.42 21.79 12.60
CA THR A 716 -35.10 20.88 13.53
C THR A 716 -34.18 19.74 13.96
N ALA A 717 -33.42 19.13 13.04
CA ALA A 717 -32.48 18.07 13.39
C ALA A 717 -31.34 18.56 14.30
N LEU A 718 -30.79 19.75 14.03
CA LEU A 718 -29.73 20.35 14.85
C LEU A 718 -30.25 20.82 16.21
N GLN A 719 -31.49 21.31 16.30
CA GLN A 719 -32.12 21.70 17.58
C GLN A 719 -32.32 20.53 18.53
N HIS A 720 -32.50 19.31 18.00
CA HIS A 720 -32.67 18.09 18.79
C HIS A 720 -31.38 17.27 18.90
N ALA A 721 -30.28 17.74 18.33
CA ALA A 721 -28.99 17.08 18.41
C ALA A 721 -28.29 17.50 19.70
N ASP A 722 -27.80 16.51 20.46
CA ASP A 722 -26.82 16.80 21.51
C ASP A 722 -25.46 17.20 20.89
N GLU A 723 -24.56 17.75 21.70
CA GLU A 723 -23.27 18.23 21.22
C GLU A 723 -22.42 17.12 20.59
N ALA A 724 -22.53 15.89 21.08
CA ALA A 724 -21.84 14.73 20.49
C ALA A 724 -22.39 14.38 19.10
N GLN A 725 -23.71 14.47 18.89
CA GLN A 725 -24.33 14.32 17.56
C GLN A 725 -23.91 15.45 16.62
N LEU A 726 -23.88 16.70 17.12
CA LEU A 726 -23.37 17.85 16.35
C LEU A 726 -21.91 17.64 15.95
N LEU A 727 -21.07 17.09 16.83
CA LEU A 727 -19.70 16.71 16.51
C LEU A 727 -19.66 15.65 15.40
N VAL A 728 -20.41 14.55 15.54
CA VAL A 728 -20.45 13.48 14.52
C VAL A 728 -20.83 14.03 13.14
N TYR A 729 -21.86 14.88 13.07
CA TYR A 729 -22.30 15.47 11.83
C TYR A 729 -21.29 16.47 11.26
N SER A 730 -20.85 17.45 12.04
CA SER A 730 -19.94 18.50 11.57
C SER A 730 -18.58 17.94 11.15
N ARG A 731 -18.03 16.98 11.90
CA ARG A 731 -16.72 16.35 11.63
C ARG A 731 -16.65 15.71 10.24
N ILE A 732 -17.56 14.77 9.93
CA ILE A 732 -17.53 14.08 8.63
C ILE A 732 -17.87 15.03 7.49
N VAL A 733 -18.77 16.00 7.72
CA VAL A 733 -19.16 16.98 6.69
C VAL A 733 -18.02 17.95 6.38
N ARG A 734 -17.21 18.35 7.37
CA ARG A 734 -16.02 19.19 7.16
C ARG A 734 -15.08 18.58 6.13
N ARG A 735 -14.70 17.31 6.31
CA ARG A 735 -13.89 16.55 5.35
C ARG A 735 -14.61 16.35 4.01
N ALA A 736 -15.91 16.04 4.06
CA ALA A 736 -16.65 15.79 2.84
C ALA A 736 -16.75 17.02 1.93
N VAL A 737 -16.93 18.24 2.47
CA VAL A 737 -17.01 19.44 1.61
C VAL A 737 -15.66 19.84 1.00
N GLU A 738 -14.54 19.41 1.58
CA GLU A 738 -13.19 19.59 1.04
C GLU A 738 -12.98 18.74 -0.23
N HIS A 739 -13.54 17.53 -0.27
CA HIS A 739 -13.33 16.58 -1.37
C HIS A 739 -14.54 16.38 -2.31
N CYS A 740 -15.74 16.80 -1.92
CA CYS A 740 -16.99 16.57 -2.65
C CYS A 740 -17.64 17.89 -3.11
N PRO A 741 -17.33 18.39 -4.33
CA PRO A 741 -17.99 19.55 -4.92
C PRO A 741 -19.54 19.51 -4.87
N ILE A 742 -20.16 18.33 -5.00
CA ILE A 742 -21.63 18.19 -4.92
C ILE A 742 -22.22 18.53 -3.55
N LEU A 743 -21.46 18.38 -2.47
CA LEU A 743 -21.89 18.69 -1.11
C LEU A 743 -21.60 20.15 -0.76
N LEU A 744 -20.43 20.66 -1.17
CA LEU A 744 -20.05 22.05 -0.98
C LEU A 744 -21.06 23.03 -1.61
N LYS A 745 -21.64 22.67 -2.76
CA LYS A 745 -22.68 23.45 -3.45
C LYS A 745 -24.01 23.54 -2.67
N ARG A 746 -24.20 22.77 -1.59
CA ARG A 746 -25.42 22.78 -0.76
C ARG A 746 -25.20 23.73 0.44
N PRO A 747 -25.89 24.89 0.52
CA PRO A 747 -25.61 25.89 1.54
C PRO A 747 -25.74 25.39 2.98
N SER A 748 -26.78 24.59 3.29
CA SER A 748 -26.97 24.00 4.61
C SER A 748 -25.86 23.01 5.00
N CYS A 749 -25.31 22.28 4.03
CA CYS A 749 -24.21 21.34 4.27
C CYS A 749 -22.88 22.09 4.47
N ALA A 750 -22.61 23.09 3.63
CA ALA A 750 -21.44 23.96 3.77
C ALA A 750 -21.46 24.76 5.09
N SER A 751 -22.64 25.21 5.54
CA SER A 751 -22.81 25.83 6.86
C SER A 751 -22.53 24.85 7.99
N LEU A 752 -23.04 23.61 7.90
CA LEU A 752 -22.79 22.57 8.91
C LEU A 752 -21.29 22.23 9.05
N ALA A 753 -20.52 22.23 7.95
CA ALA A 753 -19.07 22.03 7.97
C ALA A 753 -18.33 23.08 8.83
N ARG A 754 -18.90 24.27 9.00
CA ARG A 754 -18.35 25.38 9.79
C ARG A 754 -18.86 25.41 11.23
N VAL A 755 -19.85 24.59 11.56
CA VAL A 755 -20.35 24.50 12.94
C VAL A 755 -19.26 23.89 13.81
N GLN A 756 -18.94 24.57 14.90
CA GLN A 756 -18.08 24.06 15.95
C GLN A 756 -18.97 23.65 17.12
N PRO A 757 -18.96 22.36 17.51
CA PRO A 757 -19.67 21.92 18.71
C PRO A 757 -19.05 22.56 19.95
N ASN A 758 -19.84 22.70 21.02
CA ASN A 758 -19.32 23.16 22.29
C ASN A 758 -18.44 22.06 22.93
N LEU A 759 -17.13 22.19 22.77
CA LEU A 759 -16.17 21.20 23.23
C LEU A 759 -16.19 20.99 24.76
N ALA A 760 -16.60 21.98 25.55
CA ALA A 760 -16.70 21.87 27.01
C ALA A 760 -17.88 20.99 27.45
N ALA A 761 -18.89 20.85 26.58
CA ALA A 761 -20.03 19.98 26.80
C ALA A 761 -19.83 18.55 26.26
N LEU A 762 -18.62 18.20 25.80
CA LEU A 762 -18.30 16.85 25.29
C LEU A 762 -17.52 16.04 26.33
N SER A 763 -18.25 15.44 27.27
CA SER A 763 -17.63 14.58 28.27
C SER A 763 -17.08 13.27 27.68
N ALA A 764 -16.10 12.66 28.35
CA ALA A 764 -15.57 11.34 28.00
C ALA A 764 -16.70 10.29 27.88
N HIS A 765 -17.67 10.34 28.79
CA HIS A 765 -18.84 9.46 28.77
C HIS A 765 -19.67 9.62 27.48
N GLU A 766 -19.93 10.85 27.05
CA GLU A 766 -20.74 11.11 25.85
C GLU A 766 -20.02 10.68 24.57
N MET A 767 -18.72 10.93 24.49
CA MET A 767 -17.86 10.48 23.39
C MET A 767 -17.86 8.95 23.29
N SER A 768 -17.84 8.26 24.43
CA SER A 768 -17.87 6.79 24.50
C SER A 768 -19.14 6.18 23.91
N ARG A 769 -20.28 6.88 23.95
CA ARG A 769 -21.55 6.41 23.35
C ARG A 769 -21.45 6.27 21.82
N TYR A 770 -20.54 7.00 21.20
CA TYR A 770 -20.30 6.99 19.75
C TYR A 770 -18.97 6.32 19.37
N LEU A 771 -18.30 5.65 20.32
CA LEU A 771 -16.99 5.01 20.14
C LEU A 771 -15.92 6.01 19.65
N LEU A 772 -16.01 7.26 20.11
CA LEU A 772 -15.11 8.34 19.70
C LEU A 772 -14.04 8.61 20.77
N PRO A 773 -12.81 8.98 20.38
CA PRO A 773 -11.77 9.39 21.33
C PRO A 773 -12.22 10.54 22.23
N SER A 774 -11.85 10.52 23.51
CA SER A 774 -12.09 11.63 24.44
C SER A 774 -11.17 12.82 24.18
N TYR A 775 -11.50 13.96 24.81
CA TYR A 775 -10.71 15.20 24.76
C TYR A 775 -10.48 15.68 23.33
N TYR A 776 -11.57 15.74 22.55
CA TYR A 776 -11.53 16.05 21.13
C TYR A 776 -10.84 17.38 20.81
N PHE A 777 -10.83 18.35 21.73
CA PHE A 777 -10.11 19.62 21.58
C PHE A 777 -8.58 19.49 21.42
N LEU A 778 -8.01 18.32 21.75
CA LEU A 778 -6.60 17.97 21.53
C LEU A 778 -6.38 17.09 20.29
N SER A 779 -7.45 16.76 19.55
CA SER A 779 -7.41 15.86 18.40
C SER A 779 -6.92 16.57 17.14
N SER A 780 -6.26 15.81 16.26
CA SER A 780 -5.90 16.24 14.89
C SER A 780 -7.10 16.54 13.99
N ALA A 781 -8.32 16.19 14.41
CA ALA A 781 -9.54 16.39 13.65
C ALA A 781 -10.26 17.74 13.92
N VAL A 782 -9.78 18.53 14.90
CA VAL A 782 -10.26 19.90 15.18
C VAL A 782 -9.81 20.83 14.07
#